data_AF-A0A0S4M9V1-F1
#
_entry.id   AF-A0A0S4M9V1-F1
#
_cell.length_a   1.000
_cell.length_b   1.000
_cell.length_c   1.000
_cell.angle_alpha   90.00
_cell.angle_beta   90.00
_cell.angle_gamma   90.00
#
_symmetry.space_group_name_H-M   'P 1'
#
loop_
_entity.id
_entity.type
_entity.pdbx_description
1 polymer ?
#
loop_
_entity_poly.entity_id
_entity_poly.type
_entity_poly.pdbx_seq_one_letter_code
_entity_poly.pdbx_strand_id
1 'polypeptide(L)'
;MCLYNSVNNFNVSNVDKNIKSDQCGSTSEQSSCQYPNISKNKQLNCCISVLQRYKSLHDILNLSSHDELYQEDNYEEKLLPPNIFKLSYLNNSNLTNYHTEQLYTSSSVKRTLAEDEPSSVTNSKRIKKELTLKSYRRNNLYVSDFNESIYKDAIKKIDIDSKGIFKNSVLEELDPTIKDRGFIKSSADLSATYFNLKKYILEKVNPFLNEITPTSDIVITPGMSISDLIFNCISNSNFFEMLSENCRKMLINIRATFDEVLPHILQNYINFKHNDSFKKTKIFLNKKKLLPIVKELVIDTVLKLPDSIIHAIEKFDQNEVISSLFIDFHDVFISKSFMKRNIIPIINSNKNKFVNKEVDNNLIFFNNLLEKIGNLLKTSCIFNERVILLGEYEVEQLAKYLLSDICGMPAKFHKKLKLNFGNIEDHQKLIDYDDLDKHCKKNMVTSPSVKELQQFTKINLENIANTNSYEVINKIIEIDGSLKQAEATSIIKNNNQLRQYIAIKELNLRSYHINNLRHREHTSSIYEHAIQMINIDNMELFKNSVLRNLNVIIKRRNFTKSFINLSLTYSNVRKYVLDIISPHIDNIILTADIKITHEMSISDIKYKCLSNTVFFKKLDKVCKKTAEKIVTIPDDNFSHIIQSHINFDSEGRLNITHRKNEFFSEIKSLIIETISNLPQSIINEINKFEQNEILTGVFSVTHGILLPKNLIRTLNLLFNRNMLSYDSFECTLYLSSMIRKIGNIVKEYPIFHKGKLFFLNEYAEKTLSTYLLGDIYGIYDKTITKKLNCDINFMPLLGIYEQDLSMIVIDKEEFENSFIDKLKQTTQLDKYFTKKGKVDIDLSLTYSRVKNYMLEKFYHFLKEVEENTKIKLYHGMTLDDLKISYISNEKLFHQLRMFCSDLNDFIKNCTNSILINLIQCVVYSKIESSQKIVLKKDMRAVFHEDISMLLIKNIPKASKAIVTAIKSLTQSKLVKMHFSLLDGVYVNNTSLIKIKLAFEYTQNKVENDKLLISLVNKIALNVNTIDKYEHSSFNKIINSHIVFEDMTAYDYITKLVKEEIYALKNSLAASVKIINNGKIENADQKIMCKILGNIESHLIEICVNSYKIYVLKHVNQ
;
A
#
# COMPACT_ATOMS: atom_id res chain seq x y z
N MET A 1 23.47 -39.71 -14.72
CA MET A 1 24.66 -40.28 -15.38
C MET A 1 24.90 -39.48 -16.65
N CYS A 2 26.14 -39.14 -17.00
CA CYS A 2 26.44 -38.24 -18.11
C CYS A 2 26.84 -39.00 -19.38
N LEU A 3 26.45 -38.49 -20.54
CA LEU A 3 27.09 -38.53 -21.87
C LEU A 3 26.15 -37.70 -22.78
N TYR A 4 26.32 -36.39 -23.03
CA TYR A 4 27.49 -35.53 -23.25
C TYR A 4 28.02 -35.62 -24.70
N ASN A 5 28.22 -34.45 -25.32
CA ASN A 5 28.68 -34.20 -26.71
C ASN A 5 27.71 -34.56 -27.88
N SER A 6 27.75 -33.89 -29.05
CA SER A 6 28.23 -32.51 -29.34
C SER A 6 27.85 -32.03 -30.76
N VAL A 7 27.35 -30.79 -30.85
CA VAL A 7 27.88 -29.70 -31.71
C VAL A 7 27.93 -29.85 -33.26
N ASN A 8 27.33 -28.86 -33.93
CA ASN A 8 27.60 -28.31 -35.28
C ASN A 8 27.15 -29.02 -36.58
N ASN A 9 26.12 -28.39 -37.16
CA ASN A 9 26.18 -27.60 -38.41
C ASN A 9 25.78 -28.15 -39.79
N PHE A 10 25.10 -27.22 -40.48
CA PHE A 10 25.02 -26.95 -41.92
C PHE A 10 24.36 -27.94 -42.91
N ASN A 11 23.23 -27.44 -43.42
CA ASN A 11 22.84 -27.36 -44.84
C ASN A 11 22.58 -28.63 -45.67
N VAL A 12 21.35 -28.64 -46.19
CA VAL A 12 21.02 -28.75 -47.63
C VAL A 12 21.70 -29.88 -48.42
N SER A 13 20.92 -30.92 -48.66
CA SER A 13 20.68 -31.38 -50.03
C SER A 13 19.29 -32.01 -50.17
N ASN A 14 18.74 -31.92 -51.39
CA ASN A 14 17.54 -32.65 -51.78
C ASN A 14 17.87 -34.12 -52.11
N VAL A 15 16.81 -34.88 -52.41
CA VAL A 15 16.67 -35.91 -53.46
C VAL A 15 16.15 -37.24 -52.93
N ASP A 16 14.88 -37.47 -53.25
CA ASP A 16 14.24 -38.71 -53.68
C ASP A 16 15.09 -40.00 -53.63
N LYS A 17 14.53 -41.04 -53.00
CA LYS A 17 13.66 -41.96 -53.76
C LYS A 17 12.84 -42.92 -52.91
N ASN A 18 11.64 -43.16 -53.42
CA ASN A 18 10.86 -44.40 -53.44
C ASN A 18 11.62 -45.67 -53.01
N ILE A 19 10.94 -46.61 -52.34
CA ILE A 19 10.55 -47.89 -52.99
C ILE A 19 9.55 -48.71 -52.14
N LYS A 20 8.56 -49.29 -52.83
CA LYS A 20 7.68 -50.44 -52.48
C LYS A 20 6.82 -50.42 -51.19
N SER A 21 5.52 -50.26 -51.43
CA SER A 21 4.47 -51.31 -51.31
C SER A 21 4.53 -52.32 -50.15
N ASP A 22 3.35 -52.63 -49.58
CA ASP A 22 2.56 -53.75 -50.10
C ASP A 22 1.05 -53.56 -49.85
N GLN A 23 0.22 -54.40 -50.46
CA GLN A 23 -1.23 -54.24 -50.61
C GLN A 23 -2.02 -55.15 -49.65
N CYS A 24 -3.18 -54.70 -49.16
CA CYS A 24 -4.35 -55.57 -48.98
C CYS A 24 -5.66 -54.80 -48.70
N GLY A 25 -6.81 -55.49 -48.77
CA GLY A 25 -8.04 -55.10 -48.05
C GLY A 25 -9.03 -54.20 -48.80
N SER A 26 -9.56 -54.67 -49.93
CA SER A 26 -10.60 -54.01 -50.75
C SER A 26 -12.02 -54.05 -50.13
N THR A 27 -12.97 -53.43 -50.86
CA THR A 27 -14.45 -53.45 -50.77
C THR A 27 -15.12 -52.61 -49.67
N SER A 28 -16.26 -51.92 -49.91
CA SER A 28 -16.88 -51.39 -51.15
C SER A 28 -17.90 -50.26 -50.74
N GLU A 29 -18.84 -49.68 -51.51
CA GLU A 29 -19.52 -50.01 -52.79
C GLU A 29 -20.00 -48.74 -53.54
N GLN A 30 -20.96 -48.89 -54.46
CA GLN A 30 -21.37 -47.98 -55.54
C GLN A 30 -22.63 -47.13 -55.28
N SER A 31 -22.72 -45.96 -55.95
CA SER A 31 -23.80 -45.55 -56.89
C SER A 31 -23.69 -44.03 -57.19
N SER A 32 -23.25 -43.55 -58.37
CA SER A 32 -24.02 -43.34 -59.64
C SER A 32 -25.21 -42.38 -59.51
N CYS A 33 -25.46 -41.38 -60.38
CA CYS A 33 -25.07 -41.29 -61.80
C CYS A 33 -25.06 -39.86 -62.43
N GLN A 34 -24.23 -39.70 -63.48
CA GLN A 34 -24.41 -38.85 -64.68
C GLN A 34 -24.31 -37.30 -64.66
N TYR A 35 -24.12 -36.77 -65.88
CA TYR A 35 -23.57 -35.46 -66.30
C TYR A 35 -24.40 -34.94 -67.52
N PRO A 36 -24.40 -33.62 -67.85
CA PRO A 36 -23.44 -33.14 -68.85
C PRO A 36 -22.90 -31.69 -68.71
N ASN A 37 -21.66 -31.51 -69.17
CA ASN A 37 -21.01 -30.35 -69.81
C ASN A 37 -21.91 -29.10 -70.07
N ILE A 38 -21.46 -27.85 -69.91
CA ILE A 38 -20.15 -27.25 -70.24
C ILE A 38 -20.04 -25.86 -69.49
N SER A 39 -18.96 -25.08 -69.36
CA SER A 39 -17.69 -24.95 -70.12
C SER A 39 -16.47 -24.49 -69.27
N LYS A 40 -15.52 -23.74 -69.84
CA LYS A 40 -14.19 -23.37 -69.30
C LYS A 40 -14.17 -21.96 -68.68
N ASN A 41 -13.54 -21.78 -67.52
CA ASN A 41 -12.21 -21.13 -67.45
C ASN A 41 -11.54 -21.23 -66.06
N LYS A 42 -10.23 -20.94 -66.01
CA LYS A 42 -9.37 -21.16 -64.83
C LYS A 42 -9.50 -20.07 -63.75
N GLN A 43 -9.69 -20.48 -62.49
CA GLN A 43 -9.13 -19.81 -61.31
C GLN A 43 -8.92 -20.84 -60.18
N LEU A 44 -7.96 -20.59 -59.27
CA LEU A 44 -7.63 -21.53 -58.20
C LEU A 44 -8.65 -21.49 -57.07
N ASN A 45 -9.13 -22.67 -56.66
CA ASN A 45 -9.92 -22.84 -55.45
C ASN A 45 -9.03 -23.10 -54.23
N CYS A 46 -9.40 -22.52 -53.09
CA CYS A 46 -9.40 -23.23 -51.82
C CYS A 46 -10.54 -22.68 -50.95
N CYS A 47 -11.54 -23.52 -50.69
CA CYS A 47 -12.71 -23.14 -49.90
C CYS A 47 -12.69 -23.87 -48.55
N ILE A 48 -12.98 -23.15 -47.47
CA ILE A 48 -13.55 -23.74 -46.24
C ILE A 48 -14.82 -22.93 -45.90
N SER A 49 -15.81 -23.64 -45.35
CA SER A 49 -17.23 -23.26 -45.38
C SER A 49 -17.66 -22.22 -44.34
N VAL A 50 -18.82 -21.61 -44.62
CA VAL A 50 -19.56 -20.73 -43.72
C VAL A 50 -20.16 -21.53 -42.57
N LEU A 51 -20.10 -20.98 -41.34
CA LEU A 51 -20.97 -21.39 -40.23
C LEU A 51 -21.38 -20.17 -39.40
N GLN A 52 -22.55 -20.24 -38.78
CA GLN A 52 -23.30 -19.07 -38.31
C GLN A 52 -22.67 -18.37 -37.09
N ARG A 53 -22.56 -17.03 -37.14
CA ARG A 53 -22.14 -16.20 -36.01
C ARG A 53 -23.32 -15.54 -35.30
N TYR A 54 -23.78 -16.13 -34.20
CA TYR A 54 -24.33 -15.38 -33.06
C TYR A 54 -24.14 -16.18 -31.76
N LYS A 55 -23.04 -15.91 -31.04
CA LYS A 55 -22.90 -16.21 -29.61
C LYS A 55 -22.23 -15.00 -28.94
N SER A 56 -22.68 -14.62 -27.74
CA SER A 56 -22.32 -13.33 -27.14
C SER A 56 -20.91 -13.31 -26.55
N LEU A 57 -20.36 -12.11 -26.39
CA LEU A 57 -18.95 -11.87 -26.04
C LEU A 57 -18.73 -11.84 -24.50
N HIS A 58 -19.40 -12.74 -23.77
CA HIS A 58 -19.37 -12.77 -22.30
C HIS A 58 -18.39 -13.80 -21.70
N ASP A 59 -18.05 -14.87 -22.43
CA ASP A 59 -17.37 -16.05 -21.88
C ASP A 59 -15.84 -15.90 -21.66
N ILE A 60 -15.27 -14.69 -21.78
CA ILE A 60 -13.80 -14.45 -21.74
C ILE A 60 -13.34 -13.72 -20.45
N LEU A 61 -14.24 -13.28 -19.56
CA LEU A 61 -13.91 -12.61 -18.30
C LEU A 61 -14.47 -13.27 -17.03
N ASN A 62 -14.84 -14.55 -17.10
CA ASN A 62 -15.03 -15.38 -15.91
C ASN A 62 -13.72 -16.12 -15.58
N LEU A 63 -12.86 -15.52 -14.75
CA LEU A 63 -11.85 -16.26 -14.01
C LEU A 63 -12.56 -16.99 -12.86
N SER A 64 -12.46 -18.31 -12.84
CA SER A 64 -13.27 -19.20 -12.00
C SER A 64 -13.12 -18.93 -10.50
N SER A 65 -14.24 -18.78 -9.81
CA SER A 65 -14.31 -19.13 -8.40
C SER A 65 -14.34 -20.65 -8.30
N HIS A 66 -13.35 -21.25 -7.62
CA HIS A 66 -13.30 -22.70 -7.42
C HIS A 66 -14.16 -23.10 -6.22
N ASP A 67 -15.45 -23.35 -6.49
CA ASP A 67 -16.31 -24.22 -5.69
C ASP A 67 -16.89 -25.32 -6.60
N GLU A 68 -17.29 -26.45 -6.00
CA GLU A 68 -17.93 -27.62 -6.65
C GLU A 68 -17.12 -28.38 -7.72
N LEU A 69 -16.12 -29.15 -7.26
CA LEU A 69 -15.91 -30.51 -7.78
C LEU A 69 -15.82 -31.50 -6.61
N TYR A 70 -16.83 -32.37 -6.48
CA TYR A 70 -16.76 -33.61 -5.70
C TYR A 70 -16.60 -34.78 -6.66
N GLN A 71 -15.57 -35.62 -6.49
CA GLN A 71 -15.69 -37.03 -6.82
C GLN A 71 -14.69 -37.91 -6.05
N GLU A 72 -15.29 -38.75 -5.20
CA GLU A 72 -14.91 -40.12 -4.78
C GLU A 72 -13.52 -40.46 -4.20
N ASP A 73 -13.57 -41.16 -3.05
CA ASP A 73 -12.42 -41.70 -2.32
C ASP A 73 -11.88 -42.98 -3.01
N ASN A 74 -10.66 -42.97 -3.57
CA ASN A 74 -9.72 -44.12 -3.59
C ASN A 74 -8.42 -43.81 -4.35
N TYR A 75 -7.26 -43.85 -3.66
CA TYR A 75 -6.02 -44.49 -4.15
C TYR A 75 -5.02 -44.65 -2.99
N GLU A 76 -4.33 -45.79 -2.95
CA GLU A 76 -3.35 -46.15 -1.91
C GLU A 76 -1.91 -45.72 -2.25
N GLU A 77 -0.98 -46.04 -1.35
CA GLU A 77 0.45 -45.70 -1.31
C GLU A 77 1.22 -45.86 -2.64
N LYS A 78 2.04 -44.83 -2.98
CA LYS A 78 3.36 -44.84 -3.67
C LYS A 78 3.74 -43.39 -4.04
N LEU A 79 4.96 -42.85 -3.90
CA LEU A 79 6.25 -43.32 -3.35
C LEU A 79 6.98 -42.10 -2.75
N LEU A 80 7.83 -42.30 -1.73
CA LEU A 80 8.78 -41.27 -1.27
C LEU A 80 10.06 -41.27 -2.12
N PRO A 81 10.67 -40.11 -2.43
CA PRO A 81 12.07 -40.05 -2.86
C PRO A 81 13.02 -40.45 -1.70
N PRO A 82 14.22 -40.96 -2.00
CA PRO A 82 15.01 -41.73 -1.02
C PRO A 82 15.64 -40.88 0.09
N ASN A 83 15.58 -41.42 1.31
CA ASN A 83 16.25 -40.88 2.49
C ASN A 83 17.72 -41.37 2.53
N ILE A 84 18.69 -40.46 2.49
CA ILE A 84 20.11 -40.77 2.21
C ILE A 84 20.97 -40.95 3.49
N PHE A 85 20.52 -40.47 4.66
CA PHE A 85 21.33 -40.53 5.88
C PHE A 85 21.06 -41.80 6.70
N LYS A 86 21.87 -42.85 6.47
CA LYS A 86 21.84 -44.08 7.29
C LYS A 86 23.20 -44.78 7.46
N LEU A 87 24.01 -44.26 8.38
CA LEU A 87 25.14 -44.93 9.05
C LEU A 87 25.22 -44.40 10.50
N SER A 88 25.44 -45.19 11.55
CA SER A 88 25.42 -46.66 11.68
C SER A 88 25.48 -47.11 13.16
N TYR A 89 24.47 -47.87 13.64
CA TYR A 89 24.54 -48.79 14.81
C TYR A 89 24.86 -48.17 16.22
N LEU A 90 24.73 -48.85 17.38
CA LEU A 90 24.25 -50.20 17.74
C LEU A 90 23.61 -50.19 19.16
N ASN A 91 22.40 -50.76 19.34
CA ASN A 91 21.80 -51.22 20.62
C ASN A 91 21.66 -50.20 21.80
N ASN A 92 20.89 -50.46 22.88
CA ASN A 92 20.15 -51.65 23.30
C ASN A 92 18.77 -51.32 23.93
N SER A 93 17.93 -52.35 24.06
CA SER A 93 16.56 -52.33 24.60
C SER A 93 16.43 -52.07 26.11
N ASN A 94 15.36 -51.38 26.54
CA ASN A 94 14.15 -52.05 27.10
C ASN A 94 13.04 -51.12 27.62
N LEU A 95 11.86 -51.73 27.80
CA LEU A 95 10.57 -51.26 28.33
C LEU A 95 10.55 -49.96 29.16
N THR A 96 9.67 -49.03 28.77
CA THR A 96 8.88 -48.26 29.74
C THR A 96 7.65 -49.06 30.18
N ASN A 97 7.24 -48.91 31.44
CA ASN A 97 5.97 -49.45 31.94
C ASN A 97 5.20 -48.33 32.68
N TYR A 98 3.90 -48.51 32.89
CA TYR A 98 2.97 -47.42 33.21
C TYR A 98 2.94 -46.95 34.67
N HIS A 99 2.36 -45.75 34.85
CA HIS A 99 1.34 -45.35 35.86
C HIS A 99 1.67 -44.32 36.97
N THR A 100 0.77 -43.32 37.03
CA THR A 100 0.28 -42.50 38.17
C THR A 100 1.20 -41.54 38.94
N GLU A 101 0.86 -40.25 38.83
CA GLU A 101 0.43 -39.35 39.92
C GLU A 101 0.94 -39.60 41.36
N GLN A 102 1.62 -38.60 41.95
CA GLN A 102 1.02 -37.79 43.04
C GLN A 102 1.81 -36.49 43.35
N LEU A 103 1.37 -35.77 44.39
CA LEU A 103 1.65 -34.34 44.65
C LEU A 103 2.84 -34.08 45.59
N TYR A 104 3.30 -32.82 45.55
CA TYR A 104 4.20 -32.10 46.48
C TYR A 104 4.47 -32.71 47.87
N THR A 105 5.74 -32.71 48.28
CA THR A 105 6.23 -31.84 49.38
C THR A 105 7.77 -31.80 49.46
N SER A 106 8.30 -30.79 50.16
CA SER A 106 9.74 -30.55 50.33
C SER A 106 10.26 -31.02 51.69
N SER A 107 11.47 -31.59 51.73
CA SER A 107 12.33 -31.61 52.92
C SER A 107 13.80 -31.81 52.53
N SER A 108 14.73 -31.54 53.45
CA SER A 108 16.17 -31.40 53.19
C SER A 108 17.02 -32.47 53.91
N VAL A 109 18.10 -32.92 53.25
CA VAL A 109 19.16 -33.73 53.86
C VAL A 109 20.53 -33.25 53.39
N LYS A 110 21.49 -33.10 54.31
CA LYS A 110 22.87 -32.67 54.03
C LYS A 110 23.77 -33.85 53.67
N ARG A 111 24.67 -33.68 52.69
CA ARG A 111 26.06 -34.20 52.70
C ARG A 111 26.96 -33.11 52.07
N THR A 112 27.78 -32.42 52.87
CA THR A 112 29.19 -32.73 53.21
C THR A 112 30.15 -32.31 52.11
N LEU A 113 31.05 -31.37 52.44
CA LEU A 113 32.16 -30.92 51.59
C LEU A 113 33.29 -31.96 51.54
N ALA A 114 33.98 -32.00 50.40
CA ALA A 114 35.39 -32.33 50.29
C ALA A 114 35.99 -31.34 49.29
N GLU A 115 37.20 -30.85 49.56
CA GLU A 115 37.93 -29.91 48.70
C GLU A 115 39.00 -30.68 47.92
N ASP A 116 39.13 -30.42 46.62
CA ASP A 116 40.23 -30.86 45.77
C ASP A 116 40.53 -29.75 44.74
N GLU A 117 41.81 -29.49 44.46
CA GLU A 117 42.24 -28.37 43.63
C GLU A 117 42.09 -28.63 42.11
N PRO A 118 41.63 -27.64 41.31
CA PRO A 118 41.57 -27.78 39.85
C PRO A 118 42.94 -27.54 39.21
N SER A 119 43.78 -28.57 39.15
CA SER A 119 45.13 -28.48 38.57
C SER A 119 45.15 -28.44 37.02
N SER A 120 45.82 -27.42 36.48
CA SER A 120 46.31 -27.28 35.09
C SER A 120 45.29 -27.09 33.94
N VAL A 121 45.48 -26.00 33.18
CA VAL A 121 44.78 -25.70 31.93
C VAL A 121 45.43 -26.45 30.77
N THR A 122 44.66 -27.27 30.04
CA THR A 122 45.07 -27.83 28.75
C THR A 122 44.40 -27.08 27.60
N ASN A 123 45.18 -26.23 26.92
CA ASN A 123 44.72 -25.44 25.78
C ASN A 123 44.43 -26.31 24.54
N SER A 124 43.24 -26.89 24.45
CA SER A 124 42.78 -27.57 23.23
C SER A 124 42.59 -26.55 22.11
N LYS A 125 43.54 -26.48 21.17
CA LYS A 125 43.41 -25.67 19.96
C LYS A 125 42.20 -26.13 19.14
N ARG A 126 41.07 -25.41 19.26
CA ARG A 126 39.91 -25.59 18.37
C ARG A 126 40.33 -25.26 16.94
N ILE A 127 40.52 -26.30 16.12
CA ILE A 127 40.74 -26.16 14.69
C ILE A 127 39.49 -25.49 14.10
N LYS A 128 39.64 -24.32 13.49
CA LYS A 128 38.58 -23.71 12.69
C LYS A 128 38.31 -24.63 11.50
N LYS A 129 37.16 -25.30 11.51
CA LYS A 129 36.64 -26.07 10.39
C LYS A 129 36.13 -25.07 9.35
N GLU A 130 36.88 -24.89 8.27
CA GLU A 130 36.54 -23.92 7.21
C GLU A 130 35.18 -24.25 6.58
N LEU A 131 34.43 -23.20 6.23
CA LEU A 131 33.02 -23.31 5.88
C LEU A 131 32.86 -23.55 4.37
N THR A 132 33.00 -24.82 3.97
CA THR A 132 32.98 -25.25 2.57
C THR A 132 31.58 -25.15 1.95
N LEU A 133 31.27 -23.99 1.36
CA LEU A 133 30.12 -23.79 0.47
C LEU A 133 30.12 -24.88 -0.64
N LYS A 134 28.97 -25.52 -0.88
CA LYS A 134 28.82 -26.42 -2.02
C LYS A 134 28.83 -25.64 -3.34
N SER A 135 29.16 -26.32 -4.44
CA SER A 135 29.11 -25.75 -5.78
C SER A 135 27.71 -25.21 -6.11
N TYR A 136 27.61 -23.93 -6.44
CA TYR A 136 26.36 -23.23 -6.79
C TYR A 136 25.39 -24.08 -7.62
N ARG A 137 24.21 -24.34 -7.05
CA ARG A 137 23.06 -24.92 -7.75
C ARG A 137 21.90 -23.93 -7.63
N ARG A 138 21.41 -23.43 -8.77
CA ARG A 138 20.38 -22.38 -8.78
C ARG A 138 19.16 -22.76 -7.94
N ASN A 139 18.87 -21.95 -6.92
CA ASN A 139 17.71 -22.08 -6.05
C ASN A 139 16.61 -21.08 -6.48
N ASN A 140 15.38 -21.57 -6.65
CA ASN A 140 14.23 -20.69 -6.88
C ASN A 140 13.77 -20.07 -5.56
N LEU A 141 14.28 -18.88 -5.27
CA LEU A 141 13.92 -18.09 -4.09
C LEU A 141 12.47 -17.56 -4.18
N TYR A 142 11.50 -18.35 -3.73
CA TYR A 142 10.10 -17.94 -3.71
C TYR A 142 9.82 -16.94 -2.58
N VAL A 143 8.99 -15.93 -2.88
CA VAL A 143 8.68 -14.82 -1.95
C VAL A 143 7.86 -15.28 -0.74
N SER A 144 7.19 -16.44 -0.81
CA SER A 144 6.50 -17.08 0.31
C SER A 144 7.43 -17.40 1.48
N ASP A 145 8.61 -17.95 1.18
CA ASP A 145 9.39 -18.74 2.13
C ASP A 145 10.13 -17.82 3.13
N PHE A 146 10.45 -16.60 2.69
CA PHE A 146 10.96 -15.50 3.51
C PHE A 146 9.90 -14.77 4.34
N ASN A 147 8.61 -15.02 4.09
CA ASN A 147 7.51 -14.43 4.84
C ASN A 147 7.05 -15.31 6.01
N GLU A 148 7.59 -16.53 6.14
CA GLU A 148 7.47 -17.35 7.34
C GLU A 148 8.43 -16.86 8.42
N SER A 149 8.05 -17.07 9.69
CA SER A 149 8.79 -16.63 10.88
C SER A 149 8.33 -17.47 12.05
N ILE A 150 9.20 -17.72 13.04
CA ILE A 150 8.93 -18.61 14.18
C ILE A 150 7.57 -18.42 14.85
N TYR A 151 7.06 -17.18 14.99
CA TYR A 151 5.75 -16.90 15.56
C TYR A 151 4.57 -17.42 14.71
N LYS A 152 4.71 -17.49 13.38
CA LYS A 152 3.71 -18.10 12.48
C LYS A 152 3.74 -19.62 12.57
N ASP A 153 4.93 -20.19 12.65
CA ASP A 153 5.13 -21.63 12.84
C ASP A 153 4.62 -22.08 14.22
N ALA A 154 4.73 -21.21 15.23
CA ALA A 154 4.12 -21.38 16.53
C ALA A 154 2.58 -21.38 16.46
N ILE A 155 1.95 -20.48 15.67
CA ILE A 155 0.49 -20.47 15.44
C ILE A 155 0.02 -21.75 14.71
N LYS A 156 0.84 -22.35 13.82
CA LYS A 156 0.55 -23.69 13.26
C LYS A 156 0.52 -24.78 14.37
N LYS A 157 1.18 -24.55 15.50
CA LYS A 157 1.41 -25.54 16.57
C LYS A 157 0.67 -25.33 17.88
N ILE A 158 0.16 -24.12 18.18
CA ILE A 158 -0.59 -23.84 19.43
C ILE A 158 -1.60 -24.94 19.77
N ASP A 159 -1.74 -25.23 21.06
CA ASP A 159 -2.83 -26.09 21.52
C ASP A 159 -4.16 -25.30 21.48
N ILE A 160 -5.24 -25.97 21.11
CA ILE A 160 -6.57 -25.38 20.93
C ILE A 160 -7.56 -26.27 21.65
N ASP A 161 -8.50 -25.64 22.36
CA ASP A 161 -9.47 -26.38 23.17
C ASP A 161 -8.79 -27.29 24.21
N SER A 162 -7.69 -26.82 24.80
CA SER A 162 -6.88 -27.54 25.81
C SER A 162 -7.67 -27.88 27.09
N LYS A 163 -8.79 -27.19 27.32
CA LYS A 163 -9.79 -27.50 28.37
C LYS A 163 -10.89 -28.46 27.93
N GLY A 164 -10.91 -28.87 26.65
CA GLY A 164 -11.90 -29.76 26.05
C GLY A 164 -13.32 -29.20 25.99
N ILE A 165 -13.51 -27.88 26.13
CA ILE A 165 -14.84 -27.24 26.20
C ILE A 165 -15.60 -27.45 24.89
N PHE A 166 -15.00 -27.14 23.75
CA PHE A 166 -15.65 -27.33 22.45
C PHE A 166 -15.84 -28.82 22.14
N LYS A 167 -14.85 -29.68 22.43
CA LYS A 167 -14.99 -31.14 22.32
C LYS A 167 -16.14 -31.69 23.15
N ASN A 168 -16.31 -31.20 24.38
CA ASN A 168 -17.40 -31.63 25.26
C ASN A 168 -18.76 -31.17 24.73
N SER A 169 -18.91 -29.92 24.31
CA SER A 169 -20.17 -29.43 23.71
C SER A 169 -20.53 -30.15 22.40
N VAL A 170 -19.54 -30.55 21.60
CA VAL A 170 -19.74 -31.43 20.43
C VAL A 170 -20.21 -32.82 20.85
N LEU A 171 -19.63 -33.39 21.91
CA LEU A 171 -20.03 -34.70 22.45
C LEU A 171 -21.39 -34.67 23.15
N GLU A 172 -21.83 -33.52 23.66
CA GLU A 172 -23.17 -33.27 24.19
C GLU A 172 -24.20 -33.14 23.07
N GLU A 173 -23.90 -32.37 22.00
CA GLU A 173 -24.79 -32.30 20.83
C GLU A 173 -25.04 -33.68 20.21
N LEU A 174 -23.98 -34.49 20.10
CA LEU A 174 -24.03 -35.81 19.49
C LEU A 174 -24.40 -36.94 20.45
N ASP A 175 -24.56 -36.68 21.76
CA ASP A 175 -24.79 -37.71 22.80
C ASP A 175 -25.92 -38.71 22.47
N PRO A 176 -27.10 -38.30 21.96
CA PRO A 176 -28.15 -39.24 21.58
C PRO A 176 -27.71 -40.20 20.46
N THR A 177 -27.06 -39.66 19.41
CA THR A 177 -26.57 -40.43 18.25
C THR A 177 -25.36 -41.32 18.58
N ILE A 178 -24.55 -40.92 19.57
CA ILE A 178 -23.43 -41.69 20.08
C ILE A 178 -23.94 -42.90 20.87
N LYS A 179 -24.95 -42.71 21.74
CA LYS A 179 -25.59 -43.75 22.54
C LYS A 179 -26.35 -44.77 21.68
N ASP A 180 -27.16 -44.29 20.74
CA ASP A 180 -27.91 -45.09 19.74
C ASP A 180 -27.02 -46.08 18.97
N ARG A 181 -25.72 -45.76 18.80
CA ARG A 181 -24.80 -46.46 17.89
C ARG A 181 -23.54 -47.02 18.57
N GLY A 182 -23.50 -47.06 19.89
CA GLY A 182 -22.40 -47.68 20.65
C GLY A 182 -21.01 -47.06 20.42
N PHE A 183 -20.91 -45.78 20.02
CA PHE A 183 -19.62 -45.17 19.70
C PHE A 183 -18.84 -44.72 20.95
N ILE A 184 -17.52 -44.85 20.90
CA ILE A 184 -16.63 -44.40 21.99
C ILE A 184 -16.51 -42.87 21.96
N LYS A 185 -17.06 -42.18 22.97
CA LYS A 185 -17.00 -40.69 23.08
C LYS A 185 -15.59 -40.11 22.92
N SER A 186 -14.57 -40.71 23.56
CA SER A 186 -13.20 -40.21 23.49
C SER A 186 -12.60 -40.26 22.07
N SER A 187 -13.13 -41.13 21.19
CA SER A 187 -12.64 -41.36 19.83
C SER A 187 -13.03 -40.29 18.79
N ALA A 188 -13.81 -39.27 19.18
CA ALA A 188 -14.22 -38.18 18.30
C ALA A 188 -13.01 -37.43 17.71
N ASP A 189 -12.83 -37.57 16.40
CA ASP A 189 -11.76 -36.94 15.62
C ASP A 189 -12.16 -35.52 15.17
N LEU A 190 -11.66 -34.51 15.90
CA LEU A 190 -11.84 -33.08 15.63
C LEU A 190 -10.63 -32.42 14.96
N SER A 191 -9.65 -33.21 14.52
CA SER A 191 -8.37 -32.70 13.98
C SER A 191 -8.55 -31.71 12.83
N ALA A 192 -9.47 -31.98 11.91
CA ALA A 192 -9.80 -31.09 10.80
C ALA A 192 -10.41 -29.75 11.25
N THR A 193 -11.29 -29.75 12.25
CA THR A 193 -11.85 -28.50 12.80
C THR A 193 -10.79 -27.67 13.50
N TYR A 194 -9.92 -28.29 14.31
CA TYR A 194 -8.83 -27.56 14.96
C TYR A 194 -7.80 -27.04 13.95
N PHE A 195 -7.47 -27.80 12.90
CA PHE A 195 -6.62 -27.33 11.80
C PHE A 195 -7.23 -26.13 11.07
N ASN A 196 -8.52 -26.18 10.76
CA ASN A 196 -9.25 -25.06 10.15
C ASN A 196 -9.28 -23.83 11.08
N LEU A 197 -9.41 -24.02 12.40
CA LEU A 197 -9.34 -22.93 13.38
C LEU A 197 -7.97 -22.26 13.37
N LYS A 198 -6.88 -23.06 13.38
CA LYS A 198 -5.50 -22.55 13.24
C LYS A 198 -5.32 -21.77 11.95
N LYS A 199 -5.80 -22.29 10.83
CA LYS A 199 -5.75 -21.64 9.53
C LYS A 199 -6.51 -20.31 9.54
N TYR A 200 -7.75 -20.28 10.04
CA TYR A 200 -8.55 -19.06 10.17
C TYR A 200 -7.85 -18.01 11.05
N ILE A 201 -7.37 -18.40 12.23
CA ILE A 201 -6.66 -17.49 13.14
C ILE A 201 -5.37 -16.97 12.49
N LEU A 202 -4.57 -17.83 11.86
CA LEU A 202 -3.38 -17.43 11.13
C LEU A 202 -3.70 -16.46 9.99
N GLU A 203 -4.75 -16.70 9.20
CA GLU A 203 -5.19 -15.81 8.13
C GLU A 203 -5.61 -14.42 8.64
N LYS A 204 -6.30 -14.35 9.79
CA LYS A 204 -6.70 -13.08 10.41
C LYS A 204 -5.53 -12.35 11.11
N VAL A 205 -4.55 -13.08 11.65
CA VAL A 205 -3.42 -12.54 12.41
C VAL A 205 -2.19 -12.22 11.55
N ASN A 206 -2.01 -12.90 10.41
CA ASN A 206 -0.91 -12.72 9.47
C ASN A 206 -0.69 -11.25 9.00
N PRO A 207 -1.73 -10.42 8.75
CA PRO A 207 -1.53 -8.99 8.47
C PRO A 207 -0.75 -8.26 9.58
N PHE A 208 -1.15 -8.44 10.84
CA PHE A 208 -0.47 -7.82 11.98
C PHE A 208 0.94 -8.37 12.19
N LEU A 209 1.16 -9.67 12.00
CA LEU A 209 2.51 -10.25 12.06
C LEU A 209 3.42 -9.65 10.97
N ASN A 210 2.90 -9.40 9.77
CA ASN A 210 3.68 -8.77 8.71
C ASN A 210 4.00 -7.29 8.97
N GLU A 211 3.23 -6.62 9.84
CA GLU A 211 3.49 -5.27 10.33
C GLU A 211 4.50 -5.25 11.49
N ILE A 212 4.39 -6.20 12.44
CA ILE A 212 5.25 -6.27 13.64
C ILE A 212 6.64 -6.83 13.34
N THR A 213 6.77 -7.94 12.58
CA THR A 213 8.06 -8.61 12.35
C THR A 213 9.15 -7.66 11.79
N PRO A 214 8.89 -6.78 10.79
CA PRO A 214 9.92 -5.87 10.28
C PRO A 214 10.60 -5.00 11.35
N THR A 215 9.85 -4.48 12.32
CA THR A 215 10.38 -3.63 13.40
C THR A 215 10.87 -4.43 14.59
N SER A 216 10.15 -5.47 14.99
CA SER A 216 10.25 -6.05 16.34
C SER A 216 10.73 -7.52 16.35
N ASP A 217 11.16 -8.08 15.22
CA ASP A 217 11.78 -9.42 15.17
C ASP A 217 13.22 -9.41 15.74
N ILE A 218 13.65 -10.56 16.27
CA ILE A 218 14.85 -10.69 17.13
C ILE A 218 16.15 -10.29 16.45
N VAL A 219 17.10 -9.80 17.25
CA VAL A 219 18.48 -9.53 16.83
C VAL A 219 19.31 -10.80 17.08
N ILE A 220 19.65 -11.50 16.00
CA ILE A 220 20.50 -12.69 16.05
C ILE A 220 21.96 -12.23 16.02
N THR A 221 22.73 -12.52 17.07
CA THR A 221 24.15 -12.12 17.21
C THR A 221 25.09 -13.33 17.15
N PRO A 222 26.38 -13.14 16.84
CA PRO A 222 27.36 -14.23 16.87
C PRO A 222 27.47 -14.84 18.27
N GLY A 223 27.79 -16.12 18.34
CA GLY A 223 27.94 -16.89 19.58
C GLY A 223 26.66 -17.55 20.10
N MET A 224 25.47 -17.04 19.73
CA MET A 224 24.17 -17.60 20.15
C MET A 224 24.04 -19.10 19.84
N SER A 225 23.53 -19.85 20.81
CA SER A 225 23.06 -21.22 20.69
C SER A 225 21.57 -21.30 20.35
N ILE A 226 21.06 -22.50 20.09
CA ILE A 226 19.62 -22.72 19.87
C ILE A 226 18.80 -22.32 21.10
N SER A 227 19.30 -22.58 22.32
CA SER A 227 18.63 -22.17 23.55
C SER A 227 18.57 -20.64 23.70
N ASP A 228 19.63 -19.93 23.31
CA ASP A 228 19.63 -18.46 23.32
C ASP A 228 18.64 -17.90 22.28
N LEU A 229 18.51 -18.54 21.12
CA LEU A 229 17.51 -18.16 20.10
C LEU A 229 16.08 -18.38 20.60
N ILE A 230 15.78 -19.53 21.22
CA ILE A 230 14.48 -19.79 21.88
C ILE A 230 14.20 -18.71 22.93
N PHE A 231 15.16 -18.47 23.84
CA PHE A 231 15.03 -17.47 24.91
C PHE A 231 14.74 -16.07 24.35
N ASN A 232 15.50 -15.61 23.35
CA ASN A 232 15.27 -14.30 22.74
C ASN A 232 13.93 -14.22 21.98
N CYS A 233 13.42 -15.33 21.42
CA CYS A 233 12.10 -15.37 20.79
C CYS A 233 10.95 -15.27 21.82
N ILE A 234 11.06 -15.93 22.98
CA ILE A 234 10.01 -15.87 24.02
C ILE A 234 10.10 -14.60 24.89
N SER A 235 11.29 -14.04 25.10
CA SER A 235 11.50 -12.81 25.88
C SER A 235 11.27 -11.51 25.08
N ASN A 236 10.74 -11.59 23.86
CA ASN A 236 10.54 -10.44 22.97
C ASN A 236 9.27 -9.65 23.35
N SER A 237 9.33 -8.91 24.47
CA SER A 237 8.22 -8.13 25.03
C SER A 237 7.55 -7.22 24.00
N ASN A 238 8.35 -6.44 23.24
CA ASN A 238 7.86 -5.53 22.19
C ASN A 238 7.03 -6.26 21.13
N PHE A 239 7.48 -7.43 20.65
CA PHE A 239 6.69 -8.24 19.73
C PHE A 239 5.35 -8.69 20.34
N PHE A 240 5.37 -9.21 21.56
CA PHE A 240 4.17 -9.75 22.22
C PHE A 240 3.19 -8.65 22.68
N GLU A 241 3.68 -7.46 23.02
CA GLU A 241 2.86 -6.30 23.34
C GLU A 241 2.11 -5.78 22.11
N MET A 242 2.81 -5.54 21.00
CA MET A 242 2.18 -5.16 19.73
C MET A 242 1.22 -6.25 19.22
N LEU A 243 1.54 -7.53 19.42
CA LEU A 243 0.64 -8.64 19.10
C LEU A 243 -0.61 -8.61 19.98
N SER A 244 -0.47 -8.38 21.29
CA SER A 244 -1.57 -8.29 22.25
C SER A 244 -2.53 -7.14 21.93
N GLU A 245 -1.99 -5.97 21.59
CA GLU A 245 -2.78 -4.80 21.18
C GLU A 245 -3.57 -5.08 19.89
N ASN A 246 -2.94 -5.74 18.90
CA ASN A 246 -3.59 -6.12 17.65
C ASN A 246 -4.60 -7.26 17.82
N CYS A 247 -4.36 -8.22 18.72
CA CYS A 247 -5.37 -9.23 19.11
C CYS A 247 -6.61 -8.56 19.73
N ARG A 248 -6.44 -7.55 20.60
CA ARG A 248 -7.57 -6.76 21.14
C ARG A 248 -8.38 -6.06 20.03
N LYS A 249 -7.71 -5.44 19.05
CA LYS A 249 -8.39 -4.86 17.86
C LYS A 249 -9.14 -5.92 17.05
N MET A 250 -8.53 -7.08 16.84
CA MET A 250 -9.13 -8.18 16.08
C MET A 250 -10.37 -8.78 16.77
N LEU A 251 -10.39 -8.84 18.10
CA LEU A 251 -11.51 -9.34 18.90
C LEU A 251 -12.77 -8.47 18.77
N ILE A 252 -12.62 -7.14 18.63
CA ILE A 252 -13.75 -6.24 18.34
C ILE A 252 -14.41 -6.65 17.02
N ASN A 253 -13.59 -6.87 15.98
CA ASN A 253 -14.08 -7.30 14.66
C ASN A 253 -14.72 -8.69 14.70
N ILE A 254 -14.14 -9.65 15.43
CA ILE A 254 -14.69 -11.03 15.55
C ILE A 254 -16.03 -11.01 16.29
N ARG A 255 -16.18 -10.23 17.36
CA ARG A 255 -17.45 -10.06 18.07
C ARG A 255 -18.53 -9.41 17.19
N ALA A 256 -18.16 -8.40 16.40
CA ALA A 256 -19.03 -7.74 15.43
C ALA A 256 -19.32 -8.56 14.16
N THR A 257 -18.57 -9.64 13.90
CA THR A 257 -18.79 -10.50 12.73
C THR A 257 -20.01 -11.40 12.94
N PHE A 258 -20.90 -11.46 11.95
CA PHE A 258 -22.05 -12.37 11.95
C PHE A 258 -21.61 -13.84 11.85
N ASP A 259 -22.31 -14.72 12.56
CA ASP A 259 -21.97 -16.14 12.72
C ASP A 259 -21.95 -16.91 11.39
N GLU A 260 -22.60 -16.38 10.35
CA GLU A 260 -22.63 -16.90 8.97
C GLU A 260 -21.23 -17.08 8.35
N VAL A 261 -20.20 -16.39 8.87
CA VAL A 261 -18.82 -16.51 8.36
C VAL A 261 -18.11 -17.75 8.92
N LEU A 262 -18.47 -18.26 10.10
CA LEU A 262 -17.80 -19.37 10.78
C LEU A 262 -18.11 -20.82 10.32
N PRO A 263 -19.17 -21.17 9.54
CA PRO A 263 -19.49 -22.56 9.21
C PRO A 263 -18.43 -23.32 8.40
N HIS A 264 -17.47 -22.64 7.76
CA HIS A 264 -16.38 -23.27 7.02
C HIS A 264 -15.26 -23.81 7.94
N ILE A 265 -15.18 -23.34 9.19
CA ILE A 265 -14.20 -23.81 10.16
C ILE A 265 -14.53 -25.25 10.60
N LEU A 266 -15.81 -25.49 10.92
CA LEU A 266 -16.32 -26.80 11.30
C LEU A 266 -16.16 -27.81 10.17
N GLN A 267 -15.67 -29.01 10.48
CA GLN A 267 -15.78 -30.16 9.58
C GLN A 267 -17.25 -30.53 9.31
N ASN A 268 -17.55 -31.16 8.17
CA ASN A 268 -18.92 -31.57 7.83
C ASN A 268 -19.37 -32.82 8.60
N TYR A 269 -18.44 -33.68 8.99
CA TYR A 269 -18.69 -34.90 9.76
C TYR A 269 -17.52 -35.21 10.71
N ILE A 270 -17.80 -35.93 11.79
CA ILE A 270 -16.80 -36.48 12.72
C ILE A 270 -16.63 -37.97 12.44
N ASN A 271 -15.37 -38.44 12.45
CA ASN A 271 -15.07 -39.86 12.47
C ASN A 271 -15.09 -40.37 13.92
N PHE A 272 -15.85 -41.43 14.18
CA PHE A 272 -15.81 -42.18 15.43
C PHE A 272 -15.26 -43.59 15.21
N LYS A 273 -14.66 -44.17 16.25
CA LYS A 273 -14.36 -45.60 16.33
C LYS A 273 -15.54 -46.32 16.99
N HIS A 274 -15.90 -47.48 16.46
CA HIS A 274 -16.83 -48.43 17.10
C HIS A 274 -16.04 -49.31 18.07
N ASN A 275 -16.69 -49.89 19.09
CA ASN A 275 -16.05 -50.84 19.99
C ASN A 275 -15.49 -52.05 19.22
N ASP A 276 -16.37 -52.72 18.47
CA ASP A 276 -16.10 -54.04 17.89
C ASP A 276 -15.54 -54.02 16.46
N SER A 277 -15.16 -52.85 15.91
CA SER A 277 -14.53 -52.81 14.58
C SER A 277 -13.65 -51.59 14.31
N PHE A 278 -12.59 -51.81 13.52
CA PHE A 278 -11.70 -50.77 13.00
C PHE A 278 -12.34 -49.82 11.97
N LYS A 279 -13.61 -50.03 11.59
CA LYS A 279 -14.30 -49.21 10.58
C LYS A 279 -14.71 -47.85 11.16
N LYS A 280 -14.01 -46.79 10.75
CA LYS A 280 -14.37 -45.40 11.07
C LYS A 280 -15.78 -45.08 10.53
N THR A 281 -16.67 -44.61 11.40
CA THR A 281 -18.03 -44.22 11.00
C THR A 281 -18.19 -42.70 11.05
N LYS A 282 -18.84 -42.12 10.03
CA LYS A 282 -19.02 -40.67 9.85
C LYS A 282 -20.36 -40.21 10.45
N ILE A 283 -20.35 -39.25 11.38
CA ILE A 283 -21.56 -38.58 11.92
C ILE A 283 -21.57 -37.11 11.47
N PHE A 284 -22.66 -36.64 10.86
CA PHE A 284 -22.80 -35.25 10.43
C PHE A 284 -23.11 -34.29 11.59
N LEU A 285 -22.49 -33.11 11.57
CA LEU A 285 -22.67 -32.07 12.60
C LEU A 285 -23.79 -31.08 12.24
N ASN A 286 -24.62 -30.69 13.21
CA ASN A 286 -25.59 -29.60 13.02
C ASN A 286 -24.91 -28.25 13.31
N LYS A 287 -24.04 -27.85 12.38
CA LYS A 287 -23.16 -26.67 12.49
C LYS A 287 -23.80 -25.44 13.13
N LYS A 288 -25.07 -25.12 12.82
CA LYS A 288 -25.81 -23.97 13.38
C LYS A 288 -25.73 -23.90 14.92
N LYS A 289 -25.90 -25.01 15.64
CA LYS A 289 -25.86 -25.02 17.12
C LYS A 289 -24.46 -24.76 17.68
N LEU A 290 -23.42 -25.15 16.93
CA LEU A 290 -22.03 -25.02 17.34
C LEU A 290 -21.40 -23.67 16.98
N LEU A 291 -22.01 -22.85 16.09
CA LEU A 291 -21.42 -21.56 15.67
C LEU A 291 -21.08 -20.62 16.84
N PRO A 292 -21.95 -20.43 17.88
CA PRO A 292 -21.59 -19.59 19.02
C PRO A 292 -20.40 -20.16 19.81
N ILE A 293 -20.31 -21.49 19.92
CA ILE A 293 -19.24 -22.18 20.66
C ILE A 293 -17.91 -22.09 19.89
N VAL A 294 -17.95 -22.17 18.56
CA VAL A 294 -16.80 -21.88 17.69
C VAL A 294 -16.38 -20.41 17.80
N LYS A 295 -17.33 -19.48 17.88
CA LYS A 295 -17.05 -18.04 18.04
C LYS A 295 -16.31 -17.76 19.34
N GLU A 296 -16.78 -18.33 20.45
CA GLU A 296 -16.10 -18.22 21.74
C GLU A 296 -14.75 -18.96 21.75
N LEU A 297 -14.62 -20.10 21.07
CA LEU A 297 -13.32 -20.79 20.92
C LEU A 297 -12.31 -19.95 20.11
N VAL A 298 -12.74 -19.25 19.05
CA VAL A 298 -11.90 -18.27 18.33
C VAL A 298 -11.51 -17.14 19.27
N ILE A 299 -12.46 -16.56 20.01
CA ILE A 299 -12.22 -15.45 20.95
C ILE A 299 -11.22 -15.84 22.04
N ASP A 300 -11.39 -17.00 22.67
CA ASP A 300 -10.51 -17.54 23.72
C ASP A 300 -9.10 -17.84 23.19
N THR A 301 -8.99 -18.45 22.01
CA THR A 301 -7.69 -18.74 21.37
C THR A 301 -6.96 -17.45 20.96
N VAL A 302 -7.70 -16.44 20.48
CA VAL A 302 -7.12 -15.13 20.10
C VAL A 302 -6.72 -14.30 21.32
N LEU A 303 -7.48 -14.36 22.42
CA LEU A 303 -7.13 -13.71 23.68
C LEU A 303 -5.81 -14.25 24.26
N LYS A 304 -5.60 -15.57 24.20
CA LYS A 304 -4.41 -16.27 24.71
C LYS A 304 -3.29 -16.41 23.71
N LEU A 305 -3.41 -15.81 22.52
CA LEU A 305 -2.48 -16.07 21.41
C LEU A 305 -1.01 -15.72 21.73
N PRO A 306 -0.68 -14.62 22.44
CA PRO A 306 0.69 -14.32 22.85
C PRO A 306 1.28 -15.45 23.71
N ASP A 307 0.60 -15.81 24.80
CA ASP A 307 1.05 -16.86 25.73
C ASP A 307 1.13 -18.23 25.03
N SER A 308 0.17 -18.52 24.15
CA SER A 308 0.12 -19.79 23.41
C SER A 308 1.27 -19.91 22.42
N ILE A 309 1.73 -18.80 21.84
CA ILE A 309 2.93 -18.76 20.99
C ILE A 309 4.19 -19.02 21.82
N ILE A 310 4.32 -18.44 23.01
CA ILE A 310 5.43 -18.71 23.94
C ILE A 310 5.50 -20.21 24.27
N HIS A 311 4.41 -20.77 24.79
CA HIS A 311 4.31 -22.20 25.13
C HIS A 311 4.44 -23.16 23.93
N ALA A 312 4.30 -22.66 22.70
CA ALA A 312 4.57 -23.42 21.49
C ALA A 312 6.06 -23.37 21.11
N ILE A 313 6.70 -22.19 21.18
CA ILE A 313 8.13 -22.01 20.87
C ILE A 313 9.02 -22.76 21.87
N GLU A 314 8.65 -22.78 23.16
CA GLU A 314 9.33 -23.57 24.20
C GLU A 314 9.39 -25.08 23.90
N LYS A 315 8.53 -25.57 23.00
CA LYS A 315 8.41 -27.00 22.64
C LYS A 315 8.99 -27.32 21.26
N PHE A 316 9.64 -26.37 20.58
CA PHE A 316 10.25 -26.61 19.28
C PHE A 316 11.53 -27.44 19.42
N ASP A 317 11.71 -28.43 18.54
CA ASP A 317 13.00 -29.11 18.42
C ASP A 317 14.05 -28.25 17.68
N GLN A 318 15.31 -28.68 17.71
CA GLN A 318 16.44 -27.96 17.11
C GLN A 318 16.23 -27.64 15.62
N ASN A 319 15.72 -28.60 14.84
CA ASN A 319 15.45 -28.43 13.42
C ASN A 319 14.29 -27.46 13.19
N GLU A 320 13.30 -27.46 14.09
CA GLU A 320 12.14 -26.59 14.02
C GLU A 320 12.52 -25.13 14.32
N VAL A 321 13.39 -24.88 15.30
CA VAL A 321 13.96 -23.54 15.55
C VAL A 321 14.81 -23.07 14.35
N ILE A 322 15.70 -23.94 13.83
CA ILE A 322 16.58 -23.60 12.70
C ILE A 322 15.74 -23.28 11.44
N SER A 323 14.81 -24.16 11.06
CA SER A 323 13.96 -23.96 9.87
C SER A 323 12.93 -22.84 10.02
N SER A 324 12.61 -22.43 11.25
CA SER A 324 11.75 -21.27 11.52
C SER A 324 12.49 -19.93 11.38
N LEU A 325 13.73 -19.84 11.90
CA LEU A 325 14.52 -18.61 11.97
C LEU A 325 15.47 -18.40 10.79
N PHE A 326 15.93 -19.47 10.15
CA PHE A 326 16.89 -19.45 9.05
C PHE A 326 16.31 -20.11 7.79
N ILE A 327 16.89 -19.79 6.64
CA ILE A 327 16.65 -20.46 5.36
C ILE A 327 17.95 -21.12 4.90
N ASP A 328 17.88 -22.39 4.49
CA ASP A 328 18.99 -23.06 3.82
C ASP A 328 19.24 -22.39 2.47
N PHE A 329 20.45 -21.87 2.30
CA PHE A 329 20.90 -21.25 1.08
C PHE A 329 22.29 -21.77 0.67
N HIS A 330 22.29 -22.85 -0.12
CA HIS A 330 23.49 -23.61 -0.55
C HIS A 330 24.26 -24.22 0.64
N ASP A 331 23.51 -24.87 1.55
CA ASP A 331 23.99 -25.48 2.79
C ASP A 331 24.51 -24.47 3.84
N VAL A 332 24.16 -23.19 3.69
CA VAL A 332 24.38 -22.14 4.70
C VAL A 332 23.03 -21.61 5.17
N PHE A 333 22.77 -21.73 6.47
CA PHE A 333 21.54 -21.23 7.08
C PHE A 333 21.64 -19.71 7.30
N ILE A 334 21.05 -18.93 6.39
CA ILE A 334 20.97 -17.46 6.48
C ILE A 334 19.72 -17.07 7.28
N SER A 335 19.82 -16.08 8.17
CA SER A 335 18.65 -15.58 8.91
C SER A 335 17.53 -15.09 7.97
N LYS A 336 16.29 -15.56 8.20
CA LYS A 336 15.09 -15.04 7.50
C LYS A 336 14.86 -13.57 7.81
N SER A 337 15.17 -13.12 9.03
CA SER A 337 15.01 -11.70 9.42
C SER A 337 15.99 -10.80 8.66
N PHE A 338 17.22 -11.25 8.42
CA PHE A 338 18.18 -10.59 7.53
C PHE A 338 17.68 -10.53 6.08
N MET A 339 17.22 -11.66 5.54
CA MET A 339 16.68 -11.71 4.16
C MET A 339 15.48 -10.76 3.99
N LYS A 340 14.57 -10.72 4.97
CA LYS A 340 13.36 -9.89 4.96
C LYS A 340 13.64 -8.40 5.15
N ARG A 341 14.54 -8.02 6.09
CA ARG A 341 14.88 -6.61 6.38
C ARG A 341 15.79 -5.99 5.33
N ASN A 342 16.77 -6.73 4.82
CA ASN A 342 17.86 -6.15 4.02
C ASN A 342 17.79 -6.54 2.54
N ILE A 343 17.67 -7.83 2.24
CA ILE A 343 17.80 -8.34 0.87
C ILE A 343 16.53 -8.11 0.05
N ILE A 344 15.34 -8.42 0.57
CA ILE A 344 14.07 -8.27 -0.16
C ILE A 344 13.80 -6.81 -0.61
N PRO A 345 14.03 -5.76 0.20
CA PRO A 345 13.92 -4.37 -0.26
C PRO A 345 14.91 -4.04 -1.39
N ILE A 346 16.12 -4.58 -1.36
CA ILE A 346 17.11 -4.44 -2.43
C ILE A 346 16.65 -5.16 -3.72
N ILE A 347 16.05 -6.35 -3.61
CA ILE A 347 15.44 -7.05 -4.77
C ILE A 347 14.32 -6.19 -5.35
N ASN A 348 13.33 -5.82 -4.53
CA ASN A 348 12.11 -5.15 -4.99
C ASN A 348 12.39 -3.76 -5.61
N SER A 349 13.29 -2.97 -5.01
CA SER A 349 13.70 -1.67 -5.56
C SER A 349 14.49 -1.76 -6.88
N ASN A 350 14.98 -2.95 -7.24
CA ASN A 350 15.71 -3.20 -8.49
C ASN A 350 14.96 -4.13 -9.46
N LYS A 351 13.79 -4.68 -9.09
CA LYS A 351 13.06 -5.71 -9.86
C LYS A 351 12.89 -5.37 -11.33
N ASN A 352 12.50 -4.13 -11.63
CA ASN A 352 12.24 -3.65 -12.99
C ASN A 352 13.53 -3.51 -13.84
N LYS A 353 14.72 -3.47 -13.22
CA LYS A 353 16.02 -3.39 -13.92
C LYS A 353 16.48 -4.74 -14.46
N PHE A 354 15.99 -5.84 -13.91
CA PHE A 354 16.39 -7.20 -14.31
C PHE A 354 15.65 -7.74 -15.54
N VAL A 355 14.50 -7.15 -15.90
CA VAL A 355 13.56 -7.76 -16.87
C VAL A 355 13.95 -7.52 -18.34
N ASN A 356 14.56 -6.37 -18.66
CA ASN A 356 14.63 -5.85 -20.04
C ASN A 356 16.06 -5.56 -20.55
N LYS A 357 17.11 -6.24 -20.06
CA LYS A 357 18.50 -5.92 -20.45
C LYS A 357 19.42 -7.12 -20.64
N GLU A 358 20.31 -7.00 -21.63
CA GLU A 358 21.46 -7.89 -21.79
C GLU A 358 22.40 -7.79 -20.59
N VAL A 359 22.80 -8.94 -20.06
CA VAL A 359 23.52 -9.06 -18.78
C VAL A 359 24.91 -8.42 -18.85
N ASP A 360 25.63 -8.61 -19.97
CA ASP A 360 27.00 -8.12 -20.16
C ASP A 360 27.09 -6.59 -20.14
N ASN A 361 26.09 -5.90 -20.70
CA ASN A 361 26.02 -4.42 -20.75
C ASN A 361 25.75 -3.75 -19.39
N ASN A 362 25.60 -4.51 -18.31
CA ASN A 362 25.24 -4.00 -16.98
C ASN A 362 26.19 -4.46 -15.85
N LEU A 363 27.41 -4.91 -16.17
CA LEU A 363 28.39 -5.42 -15.19
C LEU A 363 28.65 -4.45 -14.02
N ILE A 364 28.71 -3.15 -14.29
CA ILE A 364 28.87 -2.11 -13.25
C ILE A 364 27.69 -2.13 -12.26
N PHE A 365 26.46 -2.23 -12.76
CA PHE A 365 25.28 -2.32 -11.90
C PHE A 365 25.27 -3.60 -11.05
N PHE A 366 25.67 -4.74 -11.63
CA PHE A 366 25.78 -5.98 -10.87
C PHE A 366 26.90 -5.97 -9.83
N ASN A 367 28.07 -5.38 -10.11
CA ASN A 367 29.13 -5.21 -9.12
C ASN A 367 28.68 -4.28 -7.97
N ASN A 368 28.05 -3.13 -8.28
CA ASN A 368 27.52 -2.20 -7.26
C ASN A 368 26.38 -2.81 -6.41
N LEU A 369 25.70 -3.83 -6.94
CA LEU A 369 24.66 -4.59 -6.23
C LEU A 369 25.28 -5.72 -5.38
N LEU A 370 26.30 -6.39 -5.92
CA LEU A 370 27.12 -7.38 -5.23
C LEU A 370 27.83 -6.78 -4.01
N GLU A 371 28.42 -5.59 -4.15
CA GLU A 371 29.08 -4.83 -3.08
C GLU A 371 28.13 -4.57 -1.92
N LYS A 372 26.90 -4.13 -2.21
CA LYS A 372 25.87 -3.90 -1.19
C LYS A 372 25.45 -5.20 -0.50
N ILE A 373 25.29 -6.29 -1.26
CA ILE A 373 24.97 -7.60 -0.69
C ILE A 373 26.13 -8.11 0.18
N GLY A 374 27.39 -7.97 -0.26
CA GLY A 374 28.58 -8.38 0.48
C GLY A 374 28.78 -7.58 1.77
N ASN A 375 28.63 -6.26 1.74
CA ASN A 375 28.72 -5.41 2.92
C ASN A 375 27.60 -5.69 3.95
N LEU A 376 26.41 -6.10 3.48
CA LEU A 376 25.35 -6.61 4.35
C LEU A 376 25.66 -8.01 4.90
N LEU A 377 26.23 -8.90 4.08
CA LEU A 377 26.59 -10.26 4.52
C LEU A 377 27.75 -10.26 5.53
N LYS A 378 28.70 -9.32 5.44
CA LYS A 378 29.76 -9.07 6.45
C LYS A 378 29.20 -8.80 7.85
N THR A 379 28.03 -8.18 7.97
CA THR A 379 27.34 -7.91 9.25
C THR A 379 26.23 -8.92 9.54
N SER A 380 26.02 -9.90 8.66
CA SER A 380 24.99 -10.93 8.82
C SER A 380 25.51 -12.12 9.63
N CYS A 381 24.62 -12.69 10.44
CA CYS A 381 24.87 -13.93 11.17
C CYS A 381 24.25 -15.11 10.43
N ILE A 382 25.02 -16.19 10.30
CA ILE A 382 24.57 -17.49 9.78
C ILE A 382 24.56 -18.54 10.89
N PHE A 383 23.85 -19.65 10.70
CA PHE A 383 23.89 -20.79 11.62
C PHE A 383 24.71 -21.96 11.05
N ASN A 384 25.69 -22.44 11.82
CA ASN A 384 26.49 -23.63 11.54
C ASN A 384 26.97 -24.22 12.88
N GLU A 385 26.21 -25.16 13.44
CA GLU A 385 26.29 -25.68 14.82
C GLU A 385 26.02 -24.62 15.93
N ARG A 386 26.45 -23.37 15.71
CA ARG A 386 26.12 -22.15 16.46
C ARG A 386 25.94 -20.98 15.49
N VAL A 387 25.47 -19.84 15.99
CA VAL A 387 25.44 -18.60 15.22
C VAL A 387 26.85 -18.01 15.08
N ILE A 388 27.30 -17.71 13.85
CA ILE A 388 28.64 -17.19 13.53
C ILE A 388 28.60 -16.11 12.43
N LEU A 389 29.68 -15.34 12.31
CA LEU A 389 29.95 -14.45 11.17
C LEU A 389 30.67 -15.22 10.05
N LEU A 390 30.49 -14.77 8.81
CA LEU A 390 31.20 -15.26 7.63
C LEU A 390 32.60 -14.62 7.51
N GLY A 391 33.57 -15.37 7.00
CA GLY A 391 34.83 -14.81 6.51
C GLY A 391 34.65 -14.06 5.18
N GLU A 392 35.65 -13.27 4.79
CA GLU A 392 35.54 -12.41 3.59
C GLU A 392 35.36 -13.20 2.29
N TYR A 393 35.97 -14.38 2.19
CA TYR A 393 35.86 -15.27 1.04
C TYR A 393 34.46 -15.87 0.94
N GLU A 394 33.92 -16.34 2.06
CA GLU A 394 32.58 -16.91 2.16
C GLU A 394 31.51 -15.83 1.90
N VAL A 395 31.73 -14.59 2.37
CA VAL A 395 30.91 -13.42 1.99
C VAL A 395 30.91 -13.21 0.47
N GLU A 396 32.07 -13.20 -0.20
CA GLU A 396 32.12 -12.97 -1.65
C GLU A 396 31.37 -14.07 -2.43
N GLN A 397 31.61 -15.34 -2.09
CA GLN A 397 30.93 -16.46 -2.74
C GLN A 397 29.42 -16.43 -2.49
N LEU A 398 28.99 -16.27 -1.24
CA LEU A 398 27.58 -16.23 -0.86
C LEU A 398 26.87 -15.02 -1.49
N ALA A 399 27.52 -13.86 -1.58
CA ALA A 399 27.00 -12.70 -2.30
C ALA A 399 26.80 -12.98 -3.80
N LYS A 400 27.76 -13.66 -4.45
CA LYS A 400 27.67 -14.04 -5.87
C LYS A 400 26.54 -15.05 -6.11
N TYR A 401 26.36 -15.99 -5.20
CA TYR A 401 25.31 -17.02 -5.29
C TYR A 401 23.94 -16.38 -5.09
N LEU A 402 23.78 -15.57 -4.03
CA LEU A 402 22.56 -14.86 -3.70
C LEU A 402 22.12 -13.91 -4.84
N LEU A 403 23.04 -13.10 -5.35
CA LEU A 403 22.79 -12.24 -6.52
C LEU A 403 22.35 -13.06 -7.75
N SER A 404 22.92 -14.25 -7.95
CA SER A 404 22.63 -15.07 -9.13
C SER A 404 21.29 -15.79 -9.05
N ASP A 405 20.86 -16.23 -7.88
CA ASP A 405 19.52 -16.78 -7.69
C ASP A 405 18.43 -15.70 -7.82
N ILE A 406 18.69 -14.51 -7.25
CA ILE A 406 17.83 -13.32 -7.37
C ILE A 406 17.67 -12.88 -8.83
N CYS A 407 18.77 -12.74 -9.56
CA CYS A 407 18.77 -12.19 -10.92
C CYS A 407 18.66 -13.27 -12.01
N GLY A 408 18.60 -14.55 -11.64
CA GLY A 408 18.64 -15.69 -12.56
C GLY A 408 19.93 -15.83 -13.37
N MET A 409 21.05 -15.26 -12.89
CA MET A 409 22.31 -15.20 -13.63
C MET A 409 22.97 -16.59 -13.76
N PRO A 410 23.48 -16.96 -14.95
CA PRO A 410 24.27 -18.17 -15.13
C PRO A 410 25.61 -18.12 -14.38
N ALA A 411 26.01 -19.20 -13.71
CA ALA A 411 27.24 -19.30 -12.91
C ALA A 411 28.53 -18.86 -13.62
N LYS A 412 28.59 -18.94 -14.96
CA LYS A 412 29.70 -18.40 -15.77
C LYS A 412 29.97 -16.90 -15.53
N PHE A 413 28.99 -16.13 -15.03
CA PHE A 413 29.17 -14.73 -14.66
C PHE A 413 29.89 -14.52 -13.32
N HIS A 414 29.97 -15.51 -12.43
CA HIS A 414 30.68 -15.39 -11.13
C HIS A 414 32.15 -15.01 -11.30
N LYS A 415 32.77 -15.39 -12.43
CA LYS A 415 34.15 -15.02 -12.80
C LYS A 415 34.31 -13.59 -13.35
N LYS A 416 33.22 -12.96 -13.81
CA LYS A 416 33.20 -11.55 -14.24
C LYS A 416 32.93 -10.59 -13.07
N LEU A 417 32.14 -11.06 -12.10
CA LEU A 417 31.81 -10.32 -10.88
C LEU A 417 33.02 -10.23 -9.96
N LYS A 418 33.37 -9.00 -9.55
CA LYS A 418 34.43 -8.71 -8.58
C LYS A 418 33.84 -7.93 -7.40
N LEU A 419 34.04 -8.43 -6.19
CA LEU A 419 33.69 -7.71 -4.98
C LEU A 419 34.88 -6.83 -4.57
N ASN A 420 34.83 -5.53 -4.90
CA ASN A 420 35.79 -4.58 -4.35
C ASN A 420 35.36 -4.25 -2.92
N PHE A 421 36.00 -4.84 -1.92
CA PHE A 421 36.01 -4.21 -0.60
C PHE A 421 36.82 -2.92 -0.71
N GLY A 422 36.19 -1.78 -0.36
CA GLY A 422 36.96 -0.56 -0.12
C GLY A 422 37.87 -0.76 1.08
N ASN A 423 39.09 -0.24 1.02
CA ASN A 423 40.05 -0.36 2.13
C ASN A 423 39.51 0.39 3.36
N ILE A 424 39.05 -0.35 4.37
CA ILE A 424 38.56 0.16 5.66
C ILE A 424 39.33 -0.58 6.77
N GLU A 425 40.64 -0.35 6.83
CA GLU A 425 41.49 -0.92 7.90
C GLU A 425 41.25 -0.23 9.26
N ASP A 426 40.69 0.98 9.26
CA ASP A 426 40.48 1.80 10.46
C ASP A 426 39.38 1.29 11.42
N HIS A 427 38.53 0.34 11.00
CA HIS A 427 37.50 -0.24 11.88
C HIS A 427 37.91 -1.57 12.52
N GLN A 428 39.04 -2.18 12.13
CA GLN A 428 39.51 -3.44 12.72
C GLN A 428 40.24 -3.26 14.05
N LYS A 429 40.49 -2.01 14.49
CA LYS A 429 41.26 -1.66 15.71
C LYS A 429 40.42 -1.34 16.96
N LEU A 430 39.10 -1.44 16.88
CA LEU A 430 38.19 -1.30 18.04
C LEU A 430 37.31 -2.53 18.20
N ILE A 431 37.92 -3.60 18.69
CA ILE A 431 37.37 -4.62 19.59
C ILE A 431 38.58 -5.46 20.02
N ASP A 432 39.07 -5.19 21.23
CA ASP A 432 40.05 -6.03 21.93
C ASP A 432 39.42 -6.44 23.26
N TYR A 433 39.45 -7.73 23.61
CA TYR A 433 38.37 -8.35 24.40
C TYR A 433 38.76 -8.73 25.85
N ASP A 434 39.69 -7.99 26.46
CA ASP A 434 40.32 -8.35 27.76
C ASP A 434 39.97 -7.46 28.97
N ASP A 435 39.34 -6.27 28.82
CA ASP A 435 39.27 -5.26 29.91
C ASP A 435 37.88 -5.09 30.57
N LEU A 436 37.14 -6.20 30.77
CA LEU A 436 35.74 -6.18 31.27
C LEU A 436 35.51 -6.93 32.61
N ASP A 437 36.57 -7.37 33.32
CA ASP A 437 36.46 -8.18 34.54
C ASP A 437 37.06 -7.52 35.82
N LYS A 438 36.98 -6.20 35.96
CA LYS A 438 37.65 -5.47 37.08
C LYS A 438 36.81 -4.55 37.96
N HIS A 439 35.52 -4.31 37.69
CA HIS A 439 34.77 -3.27 38.43
C HIS A 439 33.41 -3.65 39.04
N CYS A 440 33.15 -4.95 39.29
CA CYS A 440 31.90 -5.43 39.93
C CYS A 440 32.06 -5.97 41.38
N LYS A 441 32.94 -5.38 42.21
CA LYS A 441 33.03 -5.70 43.67
C LYS A 441 33.24 -4.48 44.58
N LYS A 442 32.24 -3.58 44.61
CA LYS A 442 31.91 -2.59 45.68
C LYS A 442 30.64 -1.84 45.20
N ASN A 443 29.61 -1.56 46.00
CA ASN A 443 29.42 -1.66 47.45
C ASN A 443 28.11 -2.39 47.80
N MET A 444 27.96 -2.80 49.06
CA MET A 444 26.72 -3.29 49.66
C MET A 444 26.63 -2.78 51.12
N VAL A 445 25.41 -2.72 51.67
CA VAL A 445 25.06 -2.51 53.10
C VAL A 445 24.90 -1.06 53.60
N THR A 446 23.88 -0.89 54.47
CA THR A 446 23.54 0.23 55.38
C THR A 446 23.08 1.60 54.85
N SER A 447 21.79 1.88 55.10
CA SER A 447 21.30 3.19 55.53
C SER A 447 21.65 3.46 57.01
N PRO A 448 21.53 4.72 57.48
CA PRO A 448 20.53 4.99 58.52
C PRO A 448 19.65 6.23 58.19
N SER A 449 19.01 6.86 59.19
CA SER A 449 17.84 7.74 58.99
C SER A 449 17.75 8.92 60.00
N VAL A 450 16.70 9.76 59.84
CA VAL A 450 16.06 10.66 60.84
C VAL A 450 16.65 12.08 61.08
N LYS A 451 15.81 13.10 60.76
CA LYS A 451 15.75 14.51 61.26
C LYS A 451 16.97 15.42 60.92
N GLU A 452 16.87 16.76 60.81
CA GLU A 452 16.16 17.76 61.65
C GLU A 452 15.56 18.99 60.91
N LEU A 453 14.99 19.91 61.72
CA LEU A 453 14.51 21.30 61.56
C LEU A 453 14.65 22.02 60.19
N GLN A 454 13.72 22.84 59.70
CA GLN A 454 12.89 23.91 60.32
C GLN A 454 13.66 25.07 61.02
N GLN A 455 14.13 26.05 60.25
CA GLN A 455 13.82 27.49 60.45
C GLN A 455 14.61 28.39 59.45
N PHE A 456 13.95 29.40 58.87
CA PHE A 456 14.33 30.81 59.05
C PHE A 456 13.26 31.78 58.50
N THR A 457 12.91 32.79 59.30
CA THR A 457 12.01 33.91 58.98
C THR A 457 12.72 34.98 58.14
N LYS A 458 12.11 35.50 57.06
CA LYS A 458 11.13 36.62 57.01
C LYS A 458 11.69 37.98 57.45
N ILE A 459 11.95 38.85 56.46
CA ILE A 459 12.11 40.33 56.42
C ILE A 459 12.30 40.65 54.91
N ASN A 460 11.83 41.74 54.30
CA ASN A 460 11.34 43.02 54.81
C ASN A 460 10.01 43.47 54.15
N LEU A 461 9.46 44.60 54.56
CA LEU A 461 8.21 45.20 54.06
C LEU A 461 8.41 46.63 53.49
N GLU A 462 7.35 47.17 52.89
CA GLU A 462 7.06 48.59 52.63
C GLU A 462 8.00 49.43 51.72
N ASN A 463 7.43 49.88 50.59
CA ASN A 463 6.97 51.27 50.51
C ASN A 463 5.83 51.45 49.47
N ILE A 464 4.70 52.01 49.94
CA ILE A 464 3.89 53.12 49.40
C ILE A 464 3.71 53.26 47.86
N ALA A 465 2.53 53.56 47.28
CA ALA A 465 1.10 53.43 47.62
C ALA A 465 0.26 53.98 46.43
N ASN A 466 -1.02 53.54 46.30
CA ASN A 466 -2.10 54.18 45.48
C ASN A 466 -1.89 54.19 43.94
N THR A 467 -2.90 54.31 43.08
CA THR A 467 -4.26 54.92 43.24
C THR A 467 -5.35 54.14 42.48
N ASN A 468 -6.61 54.34 42.88
CA ASN A 468 -7.81 53.62 42.41
C ASN A 468 -8.27 53.97 40.98
N SER A 469 -9.03 53.05 40.34
CA SER A 469 -10.39 53.39 39.85
C SER A 469 -11.26 52.14 39.58
N TYR A 470 -12.56 52.25 39.89
CA TYR A 470 -13.68 51.46 39.37
C TYR A 470 -13.99 51.94 37.90
N GLU A 471 -14.87 51.40 37.05
CA GLU A 471 -15.89 50.32 37.02
C GLU A 471 -16.08 49.95 35.49
N VAL A 472 -16.97 49.10 34.93
CA VAL A 472 -18.20 48.37 35.31
C VAL A 472 -18.18 46.96 34.66
N ILE A 473 -18.87 45.97 35.24
CA ILE A 473 -19.22 44.69 34.59
C ILE A 473 -20.76 44.48 34.62
N ASN A 474 -21.28 43.89 33.53
CA ASN A 474 -22.64 43.36 33.33
C ASN A 474 -23.86 44.30 33.32
N LYS A 475 -24.59 44.28 32.18
CA LYS A 475 -26.03 44.01 32.17
C LYS A 475 -26.46 43.33 30.87
N ILE A 476 -27.25 42.26 31.01
CA ILE A 476 -28.03 41.55 29.96
C ILE A 476 -29.52 41.74 30.35
N ILE A 477 -30.48 41.23 29.55
CA ILE A 477 -31.95 41.17 29.74
C ILE A 477 -32.65 42.35 29.02
N GLU A 478 -33.05 42.20 27.74
CA GLU A 478 -34.37 41.76 27.20
C GLU A 478 -35.06 42.97 26.48
N ILE A 479 -36.08 42.89 25.60
CA ILE A 479 -36.96 41.80 25.13
C ILE A 479 -37.48 42.08 23.68
N ASP A 480 -37.77 41.02 22.90
CA ASP A 480 -38.69 40.90 21.73
C ASP A 480 -38.67 41.93 20.54
N GLY A 481 -39.39 41.65 19.43
CA GLY A 481 -39.89 42.75 18.56
C GLY A 481 -39.98 42.62 17.02
N SER A 482 -40.64 41.59 16.45
CA SER A 482 -41.32 41.63 15.12
C SER A 482 -40.53 41.66 13.78
N LEU A 483 -41.20 41.20 12.70
CA LEU A 483 -40.77 41.31 11.29
C LEU A 483 -41.41 42.54 10.61
N LYS A 484 -40.73 43.12 9.61
CA LYS A 484 -41.32 43.32 8.26
C LYS A 484 -40.33 43.67 7.14
N GLN A 485 -40.77 43.40 5.92
CA GLN A 485 -40.22 43.80 4.61
C GLN A 485 -39.89 45.32 4.58
N ALA A 486 -39.00 45.86 3.75
CA ALA A 486 -38.92 45.65 2.30
C ALA A 486 -37.68 46.30 1.64
N GLU A 487 -37.56 46.06 0.34
CA GLU A 487 -36.83 46.85 -0.67
C GLU A 487 -35.29 46.94 -0.62
N ALA A 488 -34.72 47.24 -1.79
CA ALA A 488 -33.31 47.11 -2.09
C ALA A 488 -32.75 48.42 -2.65
N THR A 489 -31.48 48.71 -2.38
CA THR A 489 -30.73 49.70 -3.15
C THR A 489 -29.29 49.26 -3.31
N SER A 490 -28.73 49.44 -4.51
CA SER A 490 -27.42 48.92 -4.89
C SER A 490 -26.27 49.70 -4.27
N ILE A 491 -25.36 49.01 -3.58
CA ILE A 491 -24.01 49.51 -3.32
C ILE A 491 -22.98 48.48 -3.81
N ILE A 492 -22.32 48.80 -4.92
CA ILE A 492 -21.18 48.05 -5.44
C ILE A 492 -19.99 48.31 -4.50
N LYS A 493 -19.50 47.27 -3.79
CA LYS A 493 -18.32 47.35 -2.91
C LYS A 493 -17.37 46.17 -3.11
N ASN A 494 -16.28 46.43 -3.84
CA ASN A 494 -14.96 45.79 -3.81
C ASN A 494 -14.88 44.31 -3.36
N ASN A 495 -14.82 43.39 -4.34
CA ASN A 495 -14.57 41.94 -4.17
C ASN A 495 -13.18 41.54 -3.60
N ASN A 496 -12.42 42.47 -3.00
CA ASN A 496 -11.03 42.26 -2.58
C ASN A 496 -10.79 42.26 -1.06
N GLN A 497 -11.84 42.18 -0.23
CA GLN A 497 -11.64 41.75 1.16
C GLN A 497 -11.34 40.25 1.18
N LEU A 498 -10.11 39.88 1.56
CA LEU A 498 -9.74 38.47 1.74
C LEU A 498 -10.68 37.83 2.76
N ARG A 499 -11.37 36.76 2.35
CA ARG A 499 -12.02 35.84 3.29
C ARG A 499 -10.94 35.28 4.22
N GLN A 500 -10.93 35.74 5.48
CA GLN A 500 -10.16 35.11 6.55
C GLN A 500 -10.83 33.77 6.90
N TYR A 501 -10.55 32.75 6.09
CA TYR A 501 -10.95 31.38 6.40
C TYR A 501 -10.32 30.96 7.74
N ILE A 502 -11.10 30.31 8.60
CA ILE A 502 -10.59 29.72 9.85
C ILE A 502 -9.80 28.45 9.49
N ALA A 503 -8.59 28.66 8.97
CA ALA A 503 -7.62 27.61 8.71
C ALA A 503 -7.11 27.08 10.06
N ILE A 504 -7.52 25.86 10.40
CA ILE A 504 -7.06 25.19 11.62
C ILE A 504 -5.53 25.03 11.54
N LYS A 505 -4.82 25.51 12.57
CA LYS A 505 -3.41 25.16 12.79
C LYS A 505 -3.33 23.65 13.05
N GLU A 506 -2.49 22.98 12.27
CA GLU A 506 -2.09 21.57 12.46
C GLU A 506 -3.24 20.54 12.50
N LEU A 507 -3.75 20.22 11.31
CA LEU A 507 -4.50 18.99 11.10
C LEU A 507 -3.52 17.81 11.00
N ASN A 508 -3.32 17.09 12.10
CA ASN A 508 -2.47 15.90 12.14
C ASN A 508 -3.13 14.73 11.38
N LEU A 509 -2.82 14.63 10.09
CA LEU A 509 -3.09 13.44 9.27
C LEU A 509 -2.42 12.21 9.90
N ARG A 510 -3.04 11.03 9.79
CA ARG A 510 -2.38 9.79 10.20
C ARG A 510 -1.16 9.51 9.31
N SER A 511 -0.28 8.65 9.79
CA SER A 511 0.78 8.04 8.97
C SER A 511 0.24 7.58 7.62
N TYR A 512 1.05 7.71 6.57
CA TYR A 512 0.67 7.23 5.25
C TYR A 512 0.53 5.70 5.25
N HIS A 513 -0.69 5.23 4.99
CA HIS A 513 -1.05 3.87 4.66
C HIS A 513 -1.86 3.92 3.35
N ILE A 514 -1.60 2.96 2.47
CA ILE A 514 -2.21 2.89 1.13
C ILE A 514 -3.71 2.53 1.21
N ASN A 515 -4.58 3.43 0.76
CA ASN A 515 -6.00 3.14 0.56
C ASN A 515 -6.26 2.86 -0.93
N ASN A 516 -7.06 1.84 -1.24
CA ASN A 516 -7.46 1.58 -2.62
C ASN A 516 -8.61 2.51 -3.01
N LEU A 517 -8.31 3.78 -3.33
CA LEU A 517 -9.31 4.81 -3.69
C LEU A 517 -10.13 4.52 -4.96
N ARG A 518 -9.92 3.38 -5.62
CA ARG A 518 -10.77 2.85 -6.70
C ARG A 518 -11.83 1.85 -6.20
N HIS A 519 -11.80 1.47 -4.92
CA HIS A 519 -12.81 0.60 -4.31
C HIS A 519 -14.16 1.32 -4.22
N ARG A 520 -15.26 0.62 -4.53
CA ARG A 520 -16.61 1.20 -4.66
C ARG A 520 -17.08 1.90 -3.38
N GLU A 521 -16.59 1.47 -2.23
CA GLU A 521 -16.80 2.10 -0.92
C GLU A 521 -16.44 3.59 -0.88
N HIS A 522 -15.29 3.97 -1.48
CA HIS A 522 -14.78 5.35 -1.50
C HIS A 522 -15.45 6.24 -2.56
N THR A 523 -16.13 5.65 -3.56
CA THR A 523 -16.76 6.40 -4.66
C THR A 523 -18.29 6.40 -4.61
N SER A 524 -18.90 5.37 -4.02
CA SER A 524 -20.35 5.13 -3.96
C SER A 524 -21.10 6.28 -3.30
N SER A 525 -22.10 6.78 -4.00
CA SER A 525 -22.94 7.89 -3.57
C SER A 525 -23.91 7.51 -2.45
N ILE A 526 -24.38 8.52 -1.72
CA ILE A 526 -25.50 8.40 -0.77
C ILE A 526 -26.75 7.79 -1.42
N TYR A 527 -26.99 8.03 -2.72
CA TYR A 527 -28.13 7.47 -3.45
C TYR A 527 -27.97 5.95 -3.67
N GLU A 528 -26.74 5.47 -3.94
CA GLU A 528 -26.46 4.03 -4.01
C GLU A 528 -26.51 3.37 -2.63
N HIS A 529 -26.04 4.06 -1.59
CA HIS A 529 -26.15 3.60 -0.20
C HIS A 529 -27.62 3.47 0.23
N ALA A 530 -28.48 4.42 -0.18
CA ALA A 530 -29.93 4.30 -0.01
C ALA A 530 -30.49 3.06 -0.72
N ILE A 531 -30.08 2.75 -1.96
CA ILE A 531 -30.52 1.51 -2.66
C ILE A 531 -30.16 0.25 -1.88
N GLN A 532 -29.04 0.23 -1.16
CA GLN A 532 -28.65 -0.90 -0.30
C GLN A 532 -29.54 -1.06 0.95
N MET A 533 -30.23 0.02 1.37
CA MET A 533 -31.09 0.05 2.57
C MET A 533 -32.59 0.01 2.27
N ILE A 534 -33.02 0.26 1.02
CA ILE A 534 -34.43 0.22 0.62
C ILE A 534 -35.10 -1.08 1.08
N ASN A 535 -36.21 -0.95 1.81
CA ASN A 535 -37.08 -2.09 2.07
C ASN A 535 -37.81 -2.48 0.80
N ILE A 536 -37.67 -3.75 0.42
CA ILE A 536 -38.25 -4.36 -0.79
C ILE A 536 -39.46 -5.19 -0.37
N ASP A 537 -40.47 -5.29 -1.24
CA ASP A 537 -41.70 -6.05 -0.98
C ASP A 537 -42.50 -5.48 0.22
N ASN A 538 -42.61 -4.14 0.30
CA ASN A 538 -43.33 -3.44 1.39
C ASN A 538 -44.80 -3.84 1.54
N MET A 539 -45.43 -4.32 0.46
CA MET A 539 -46.80 -4.85 0.44
C MET A 539 -46.86 -6.38 0.60
N GLU A 540 -45.72 -7.03 0.86
CA GLU A 540 -45.52 -8.48 0.98
C GLU A 540 -46.07 -9.30 -0.19
N LEU A 541 -46.16 -8.74 -1.41
CA LEU A 541 -46.76 -9.39 -2.57
C LEU A 541 -45.95 -10.62 -3.02
N PHE A 542 -44.61 -10.50 -3.06
CA PHE A 542 -43.74 -11.63 -3.42
C PHE A 542 -43.75 -12.68 -2.30
N LYS A 543 -43.61 -12.27 -1.02
CA LYS A 543 -43.73 -13.14 0.15
C LYS A 543 -45.05 -13.92 0.16
N ASN A 544 -46.16 -13.26 -0.17
CA ASN A 544 -47.48 -13.89 -0.23
C ASN A 544 -47.63 -14.87 -1.41
N SER A 545 -47.04 -14.61 -2.58
CA SER A 545 -47.01 -15.61 -3.66
C SER A 545 -46.16 -16.83 -3.28
N VAL A 546 -44.99 -16.62 -2.65
CA VAL A 546 -44.16 -17.71 -2.13
C VAL A 546 -44.91 -18.55 -1.07
N LEU A 547 -45.59 -17.90 -0.12
CA LEU A 547 -46.43 -18.56 0.89
C LEU A 547 -47.64 -19.29 0.28
N ARG A 548 -48.19 -18.80 -0.84
CA ARG A 548 -49.28 -19.44 -1.58
C ARG A 548 -48.82 -20.69 -2.30
N ASN A 549 -47.78 -20.60 -3.12
CA ASN A 549 -47.35 -21.70 -3.99
C ASN A 549 -46.72 -22.84 -3.15
N LEU A 550 -45.98 -22.50 -2.08
CA LEU A 550 -45.38 -23.49 -1.15
C LEU A 550 -46.32 -23.99 -0.04
N ASN A 551 -47.56 -23.47 0.06
CA ASN A 551 -48.53 -23.74 1.13
C ASN A 551 -48.70 -25.23 1.47
N VAL A 552 -48.72 -26.10 0.44
CA VAL A 552 -48.88 -27.56 0.62
C VAL A 552 -47.65 -28.18 1.31
N ILE A 553 -46.44 -27.75 0.96
CA ILE A 553 -45.19 -28.28 1.53
C ILE A 553 -44.96 -27.73 2.94
N ILE A 554 -45.25 -26.43 3.14
CA ILE A 554 -45.23 -25.76 4.45
C ILE A 554 -46.15 -26.51 5.43
N LYS A 555 -47.41 -26.77 5.04
CA LYS A 555 -48.33 -27.58 5.84
C LYS A 555 -47.82 -29.01 6.08
N ARG A 556 -47.31 -29.69 5.05
CA ARG A 556 -46.79 -31.08 5.17
C ARG A 556 -45.58 -31.20 6.12
N ARG A 557 -44.85 -30.12 6.38
CA ARG A 557 -43.72 -30.08 7.32
C ARG A 557 -44.02 -29.38 8.65
N ASN A 558 -45.29 -29.02 8.89
CA ASN A 558 -45.71 -28.24 10.07
C ASN A 558 -44.93 -26.93 10.26
N PHE A 559 -44.50 -26.28 9.17
CA PHE A 559 -43.78 -25.00 9.23
C PHE A 559 -44.74 -23.82 9.43
N THR A 560 -44.39 -22.89 10.31
CA THR A 560 -45.17 -21.70 10.65
C THR A 560 -44.92 -20.60 9.63
N LYS A 561 -45.99 -20.14 8.96
CA LYS A 561 -45.90 -19.19 7.83
C LYS A 561 -45.22 -17.86 8.14
N SER A 562 -45.31 -17.38 9.38
CA SER A 562 -44.71 -16.12 9.82
C SER A 562 -43.17 -16.15 9.86
N PHE A 563 -42.56 -17.33 9.99
CA PHE A 563 -41.10 -17.48 10.09
C PHE A 563 -40.40 -17.63 8.73
N ILE A 564 -41.11 -17.40 7.61
CA ILE A 564 -40.53 -17.49 6.27
C ILE A 564 -39.45 -16.41 6.06
N ASN A 565 -38.19 -16.83 5.98
CA ASN A 565 -37.07 -15.91 5.78
C ASN A 565 -36.70 -15.83 4.30
N LEU A 566 -36.91 -14.64 3.69
CA LEU A 566 -36.59 -14.32 2.29
C LEU A 566 -35.44 -13.29 2.17
N SER A 567 -34.68 -13.04 3.24
CA SER A 567 -33.69 -11.95 3.31
C SER A 567 -32.61 -12.03 2.21
N LEU A 568 -32.15 -13.23 1.87
CA LEU A 568 -31.15 -13.45 0.81
C LEU A 568 -31.74 -13.14 -0.57
N THR A 569 -32.98 -13.55 -0.85
CA THR A 569 -33.67 -13.14 -2.10
C THR A 569 -33.80 -11.62 -2.18
N TYR A 570 -34.26 -10.94 -1.13
CA TYR A 570 -34.38 -9.47 -1.14
C TYR A 570 -33.02 -8.77 -1.25
N SER A 571 -31.97 -9.31 -0.64
CA SER A 571 -30.59 -8.83 -0.79
C SER A 571 -30.10 -8.98 -2.24
N ASN A 572 -30.39 -10.11 -2.88
CA ASN A 572 -30.08 -10.34 -4.29
C ASN A 572 -30.85 -9.38 -5.21
N VAL A 573 -32.12 -9.06 -4.91
CA VAL A 573 -32.89 -8.04 -5.63
C VAL A 573 -32.23 -6.66 -5.47
N ARG A 574 -31.91 -6.23 -4.24
CA ARG A 574 -31.19 -4.96 -4.00
C ARG A 574 -29.87 -4.89 -4.77
N LYS A 575 -29.10 -5.99 -4.78
CA LYS A 575 -27.84 -6.09 -5.54
C LYS A 575 -28.07 -5.96 -7.05
N TYR A 576 -29.03 -6.72 -7.60
CA TYR A 576 -29.37 -6.68 -9.03
C TYR A 576 -29.83 -5.29 -9.48
N VAL A 577 -30.70 -4.65 -8.70
CA VAL A 577 -31.15 -3.26 -8.93
C VAL A 577 -29.96 -2.28 -8.85
N LEU A 578 -29.12 -2.39 -7.83
CA LEU A 578 -27.94 -1.54 -7.66
C LEU A 578 -26.95 -1.69 -8.82
N ASP A 579 -26.63 -2.90 -9.24
CA ASP A 579 -25.61 -3.14 -10.27
C ASP A 579 -26.06 -2.70 -11.67
N ILE A 580 -27.37 -2.65 -11.94
CA ILE A 580 -27.93 -2.07 -13.17
C ILE A 580 -28.03 -0.54 -13.10
N ILE A 581 -28.40 0.03 -11.94
CA ILE A 581 -28.69 1.47 -11.81
C ILE A 581 -27.45 2.31 -11.45
N SER A 582 -26.49 1.76 -10.70
CA SER A 582 -25.25 2.44 -10.27
C SER A 582 -24.46 3.07 -11.43
N PRO A 583 -24.20 2.37 -12.57
CA PRO A 583 -23.54 2.99 -13.73
C PRO A 583 -24.29 4.19 -14.32
N HIS A 584 -25.61 4.27 -14.14
CA HIS A 584 -26.40 5.44 -14.52
C HIS A 584 -26.36 6.54 -13.46
N ILE A 585 -26.37 6.20 -12.17
CA ILE A 585 -26.18 7.15 -11.07
C ILE A 585 -24.83 7.87 -11.19
N ASP A 586 -23.74 7.15 -11.40
CA ASP A 586 -22.40 7.72 -11.65
C ASP A 586 -22.46 8.82 -12.73
N ASN A 587 -23.01 8.49 -13.91
CA ASN A 587 -23.14 9.41 -15.04
C ASN A 587 -24.03 10.63 -14.74
N ILE A 588 -25.09 10.47 -13.94
CA ILE A 588 -25.94 11.58 -13.52
C ILE A 588 -25.16 12.52 -12.59
N ILE A 589 -24.47 11.95 -11.59
CA ILE A 589 -23.72 12.68 -10.56
C ILE A 589 -22.63 13.57 -11.16
N LEU A 590 -21.96 13.15 -12.25
CA LEU A 590 -20.99 13.99 -12.99
C LEU A 590 -21.52 15.37 -13.40
N THR A 591 -22.85 15.54 -13.45
CA THR A 591 -23.53 16.78 -13.88
C THR A 591 -24.65 17.23 -12.93
N ALA A 592 -24.79 16.59 -11.77
CA ALA A 592 -25.89 16.82 -10.83
C ALA A 592 -25.60 16.40 -9.38
N ASP A 593 -24.33 16.28 -8.98
CA ASP A 593 -23.98 16.07 -7.57
C ASP A 593 -24.31 17.30 -6.69
N ILE A 594 -24.37 17.10 -5.38
CA ILE A 594 -24.45 18.21 -4.42
C ILE A 594 -23.10 18.92 -4.29
N LYS A 595 -23.11 20.26 -4.30
CA LYS A 595 -21.93 21.07 -3.96
C LYS A 595 -21.90 21.33 -2.45
N ILE A 596 -21.05 20.60 -1.74
CA ILE A 596 -20.79 20.79 -0.31
C ILE A 596 -19.99 22.09 -0.12
N THR A 597 -20.37 22.93 0.84
CA THR A 597 -19.61 24.13 1.24
C THR A 597 -19.28 24.08 2.73
N HIS A 598 -18.20 24.76 3.15
CA HIS A 598 -17.72 24.72 4.54
C HIS A 598 -18.70 25.26 5.61
N GLU A 599 -19.78 25.91 5.18
CA GLU A 599 -20.82 26.49 6.04
C GLU A 599 -21.95 25.48 6.34
N MET A 600 -21.98 24.30 5.68
CA MET A 600 -23.06 23.31 5.81
C MET A 600 -22.91 22.40 7.04
N SER A 601 -24.03 22.19 7.75
CA SER A 601 -24.18 21.09 8.71
C SER A 601 -24.49 19.75 8.01
N ILE A 602 -24.45 18.64 8.76
CA ILE A 602 -24.90 17.32 8.27
C ILE A 602 -26.38 17.38 7.84
N SER A 603 -27.22 18.15 8.55
CA SER A 603 -28.63 18.36 8.22
C SER A 603 -28.81 19.12 6.90
N ASP A 604 -27.96 20.12 6.62
CA ASP A 604 -27.97 20.83 5.34
C ASP A 604 -27.54 19.91 4.19
N ILE A 605 -26.55 19.05 4.40
CA ILE A 605 -26.13 18.04 3.42
C ILE A 605 -27.30 17.07 3.13
N LYS A 606 -27.94 16.52 4.18
CA LYS A 606 -29.13 15.66 4.05
C LYS A 606 -30.25 16.36 3.26
N TYR A 607 -30.56 17.61 3.61
CA TYR A 607 -31.55 18.41 2.88
C TYR A 607 -31.15 18.64 1.42
N LYS A 608 -29.88 18.95 1.11
CA LYS A 608 -29.39 19.12 -0.26
C LYS A 608 -29.45 17.82 -1.08
N CYS A 609 -29.21 16.66 -0.48
CA CYS A 609 -29.41 15.36 -1.14
C CYS A 609 -30.88 15.12 -1.49
N LEU A 610 -31.79 15.37 -0.54
CA LEU A 610 -33.24 15.22 -0.74
C LEU A 610 -33.80 16.22 -1.76
N SER A 611 -33.36 17.48 -1.73
CA SER A 611 -33.84 18.55 -2.61
C SER A 611 -33.25 18.54 -4.02
N ASN A 612 -32.47 17.52 -4.40
CA ASN A 612 -31.75 17.47 -5.67
C ASN A 612 -32.65 17.08 -6.86
N THR A 613 -33.56 17.98 -7.23
CA THR A 613 -34.55 17.74 -8.31
C THR A 613 -33.90 17.46 -9.67
N VAL A 614 -32.68 17.92 -9.92
CA VAL A 614 -31.95 17.65 -11.18
C VAL A 614 -31.45 16.20 -11.23
N PHE A 615 -30.93 15.68 -10.11
CA PHE A 615 -30.60 14.26 -9.96
C PHE A 615 -31.85 13.38 -10.13
N PHE A 616 -32.91 13.62 -9.35
CA PHE A 616 -34.09 12.77 -9.37
C PHE A 616 -34.85 12.79 -10.70
N LYS A 617 -34.95 13.93 -11.41
CA LYS A 617 -35.52 14.00 -12.76
C LYS A 617 -34.72 13.20 -13.80
N LYS A 618 -33.40 13.14 -13.66
CA LYS A 618 -32.54 12.29 -14.52
C LYS A 618 -32.68 10.81 -14.15
N LEU A 619 -32.77 10.50 -12.86
CA LEU A 619 -32.91 9.12 -12.35
C LEU A 619 -34.26 8.50 -12.74
N ASP A 620 -35.38 9.22 -12.59
CA ASP A 620 -36.72 8.78 -13.02
C ASP A 620 -36.73 8.35 -14.51
N LYS A 621 -36.13 9.18 -15.37
CA LYS A 621 -36.01 8.91 -16.81
C LYS A 621 -35.10 7.71 -17.14
N VAL A 622 -34.16 7.36 -16.25
CA VAL A 622 -33.38 6.12 -16.35
C VAL A 622 -34.20 4.94 -15.86
N CYS A 623 -34.81 5.03 -14.68
CA CYS A 623 -35.59 3.96 -14.05
C CYS A 623 -36.70 3.44 -14.97
N LYS A 624 -37.49 4.33 -15.58
CA LYS A 624 -38.52 3.95 -16.57
C LYS A 624 -37.95 3.16 -17.75
N LYS A 625 -36.86 3.67 -18.36
CA LYS A 625 -36.15 2.99 -19.45
C LYS A 625 -35.47 1.67 -19.06
N THR A 626 -35.16 1.49 -17.79
CA THR A 626 -34.60 0.24 -17.27
C THR A 626 -35.71 -0.77 -16.98
N ALA A 627 -36.84 -0.34 -16.42
CA ALA A 627 -38.03 -1.17 -16.26
C ALA A 627 -38.56 -1.68 -17.62
N GLU A 628 -38.68 -0.79 -18.62
CA GLU A 628 -39.03 -1.13 -20.01
C GLU A 628 -38.15 -2.25 -20.59
N LYS A 629 -36.83 -2.19 -20.36
CA LYS A 629 -35.90 -3.25 -20.80
C LYS A 629 -36.11 -4.55 -20.03
N ILE A 630 -36.28 -4.49 -18.72
CA ILE A 630 -36.41 -5.67 -17.86
C ILE A 630 -37.68 -6.47 -18.19
N VAL A 631 -38.77 -5.82 -18.62
CA VAL A 631 -39.95 -6.50 -19.18
C VAL A 631 -39.59 -7.44 -20.34
N THR A 632 -38.65 -7.05 -21.21
CA THR A 632 -38.22 -7.85 -22.37
C THR A 632 -37.20 -8.95 -22.07
N ILE A 633 -36.65 -9.01 -20.85
CA ILE A 633 -35.71 -10.07 -20.46
C ILE A 633 -36.51 -11.35 -20.13
N PRO A 634 -36.16 -12.53 -20.69
CA PRO A 634 -36.79 -13.79 -20.32
C PRO A 634 -36.75 -14.10 -18.82
N ASP A 635 -37.85 -14.60 -18.29
CA ASP A 635 -38.13 -14.78 -16.86
C ASP A 635 -37.14 -15.75 -16.17
N ASP A 636 -36.62 -16.74 -16.89
CA ASP A 636 -35.63 -17.71 -16.43
C ASP A 636 -34.26 -17.09 -16.08
N ASN A 637 -33.91 -15.94 -16.67
CA ASN A 637 -32.67 -15.22 -16.32
C ASN A 637 -32.64 -14.75 -14.86
N PHE A 638 -33.79 -14.57 -14.21
CA PHE A 638 -33.87 -14.11 -12.81
C PHE A 638 -33.72 -15.25 -11.79
N SER A 639 -33.57 -16.50 -12.26
CA SER A 639 -33.43 -17.72 -11.43
C SER A 639 -32.29 -17.69 -10.40
N HIS A 640 -31.22 -16.96 -10.66
CA HIS A 640 -30.08 -16.80 -9.77
C HIS A 640 -30.34 -15.85 -8.58
N ILE A 641 -31.36 -14.98 -8.68
CA ILE A 641 -31.73 -14.01 -7.63
C ILE A 641 -32.47 -14.72 -6.49
N ILE A 642 -33.29 -15.72 -6.83
CA ILE A 642 -34.11 -16.46 -5.88
C ILE A 642 -33.24 -17.45 -5.09
N GLN A 643 -33.30 -17.40 -3.75
CA GLN A 643 -32.56 -18.32 -2.89
C GLN A 643 -32.95 -19.80 -3.11
N SER A 644 -31.97 -20.70 -3.16
CA SER A 644 -32.22 -22.15 -3.35
C SER A 644 -32.81 -22.83 -2.11
N HIS A 645 -32.62 -22.23 -0.93
CA HIS A 645 -33.10 -22.70 0.36
C HIS A 645 -33.82 -21.59 1.10
N ILE A 646 -35.06 -21.83 1.54
CA ILE A 646 -35.82 -20.96 2.43
C ILE A 646 -35.67 -21.47 3.86
N ASN A 647 -35.24 -20.62 4.80
CA ASN A 647 -35.24 -20.96 6.23
C ASN A 647 -36.60 -20.62 6.85
N PHE A 648 -37.06 -21.46 7.76
CA PHE A 648 -38.21 -21.23 8.64
C PHE A 648 -37.68 -21.20 10.08
N ASP A 649 -36.83 -20.20 10.34
CA ASP A 649 -36.04 -20.04 11.58
C ASP A 649 -35.47 -21.38 12.13
N SER A 650 -35.96 -21.81 13.30
CA SER A 650 -35.58 -23.02 14.04
C SER A 650 -36.29 -24.29 13.57
N GLU A 651 -37.40 -24.17 12.86
CA GLU A 651 -38.17 -25.30 12.30
C GLU A 651 -37.43 -25.98 11.13
N GLY A 652 -36.51 -25.27 10.48
CA GLY A 652 -35.52 -25.82 9.57
C GLY A 652 -35.43 -25.12 8.22
N ARG A 653 -35.23 -25.89 7.14
CA ARG A 653 -35.08 -25.37 5.78
C ARG A 653 -35.88 -26.15 4.73
N LEU A 654 -36.39 -25.42 3.75
CA LEU A 654 -37.07 -25.93 2.56
C LEU A 654 -36.17 -25.67 1.34
N ASN A 655 -35.72 -26.73 0.66
CA ASN A 655 -35.05 -26.62 -0.63
C ASN A 655 -36.12 -26.39 -1.72
N ILE A 656 -35.97 -25.31 -2.49
CA ILE A 656 -36.88 -24.93 -3.60
C ILE A 656 -36.17 -24.93 -4.97
N THR A 657 -34.99 -25.53 -5.11
CA THR A 657 -34.17 -25.48 -6.32
C THR A 657 -34.94 -25.89 -7.58
N HIS A 658 -35.69 -27.00 -7.52
CA HIS A 658 -36.53 -27.50 -8.62
C HIS A 658 -37.89 -26.78 -8.77
N ARG A 659 -38.11 -25.71 -8.01
CA ARG A 659 -39.36 -24.92 -7.98
C ARG A 659 -39.12 -23.41 -8.14
N LYS A 660 -37.89 -22.95 -8.36
CA LYS A 660 -37.62 -21.50 -8.54
C LYS A 660 -38.43 -20.91 -9.71
N ASN A 661 -38.72 -21.71 -10.72
CA ASN A 661 -39.56 -21.37 -11.87
C ASN A 661 -41.01 -21.05 -11.49
N GLU A 662 -41.51 -21.51 -10.34
CA GLU A 662 -42.82 -21.11 -9.78
C GLU A 662 -42.87 -19.65 -9.29
N PHE A 663 -41.77 -18.90 -9.43
CA PHE A 663 -41.57 -17.54 -8.88
C PHE A 663 -40.85 -16.57 -9.82
N PHE A 664 -40.52 -16.97 -11.05
CA PHE A 664 -39.71 -16.15 -11.97
C PHE A 664 -40.44 -14.87 -12.40
N SER A 665 -41.73 -14.96 -12.67
CA SER A 665 -42.53 -13.79 -13.06
C SER A 665 -42.73 -12.84 -11.87
N GLU A 666 -42.98 -13.35 -10.66
CA GLU A 666 -43.13 -12.50 -9.48
C GLU A 666 -41.82 -11.82 -9.04
N ILE A 667 -40.65 -12.48 -9.13
CA ILE A 667 -39.37 -11.81 -8.83
C ILE A 667 -39.07 -10.73 -9.87
N LYS A 668 -39.41 -10.96 -11.14
CA LYS A 668 -39.30 -9.97 -12.23
C LYS A 668 -40.23 -8.77 -12.01
N SER A 669 -41.49 -9.02 -11.62
CA SER A 669 -42.42 -7.94 -11.22
C SER A 669 -41.89 -7.14 -10.03
N LEU A 670 -41.37 -7.80 -8.99
CA LEU A 670 -40.79 -7.12 -7.82
C LEU A 670 -39.59 -6.24 -8.18
N ILE A 671 -38.74 -6.68 -9.12
CA ILE A 671 -37.62 -5.90 -9.65
C ILE A 671 -38.13 -4.68 -10.43
N ILE A 672 -39.12 -4.86 -11.30
CA ILE A 672 -39.73 -3.78 -12.10
C ILE A 672 -40.39 -2.73 -11.19
N GLU A 673 -41.13 -3.16 -10.17
CA GLU A 673 -41.74 -2.28 -9.16
C GLU A 673 -40.66 -1.51 -8.38
N THR A 674 -39.66 -2.21 -7.87
CA THR A 674 -38.54 -1.62 -7.10
C THR A 674 -37.80 -0.56 -7.92
N ILE A 675 -37.56 -0.81 -9.21
CA ILE A 675 -36.89 0.14 -10.12
C ILE A 675 -37.81 1.32 -10.46
N SER A 676 -39.10 1.08 -10.69
CA SER A 676 -40.06 2.14 -11.03
C SER A 676 -40.28 3.12 -9.88
N ASN A 677 -40.33 2.60 -8.64
CA ASN A 677 -40.50 3.39 -7.41
C ASN A 677 -39.17 3.95 -6.86
N LEU A 678 -38.03 3.54 -7.42
CA LEU A 678 -36.68 3.81 -6.89
C LEU A 678 -36.39 5.28 -6.54
N PRO A 679 -36.78 6.30 -7.35
CA PRO A 679 -36.53 7.70 -6.99
C PRO A 679 -37.19 8.10 -5.67
N GLN A 680 -38.44 7.68 -5.44
CA GLN A 680 -39.16 7.98 -4.21
C GLN A 680 -38.66 7.11 -3.04
N SER A 681 -38.34 5.84 -3.29
CA SER A 681 -37.75 4.97 -2.28
C SER A 681 -36.40 5.50 -1.76
N ILE A 682 -35.55 6.04 -2.64
CA ILE A 682 -34.29 6.71 -2.24
C ILE A 682 -34.56 7.96 -1.39
N ILE A 683 -35.54 8.80 -1.76
CA ILE A 683 -35.94 9.97 -0.96
C ILE A 683 -36.42 9.54 0.42
N ASN A 684 -37.27 8.51 0.49
CA ASN A 684 -37.81 7.99 1.74
C ASN A 684 -36.71 7.41 2.66
N GLU A 685 -35.72 6.71 2.09
CA GLU A 685 -34.63 6.09 2.87
C GLU A 685 -33.61 7.13 3.36
N ILE A 686 -33.18 8.07 2.49
CA ILE A 686 -32.31 9.19 2.90
C ILE A 686 -33.01 10.06 3.96
N ASN A 687 -34.34 10.17 3.94
CA ASN A 687 -35.07 10.90 4.98
C ASN A 687 -35.00 10.20 6.36
N LYS A 688 -34.88 8.87 6.42
CA LYS A 688 -34.65 8.14 7.68
C LYS A 688 -33.21 8.31 8.19
N PHE A 689 -32.23 8.31 7.29
CA PHE A 689 -30.79 8.22 7.62
C PHE A 689 -30.35 9.12 8.79
N GLU A 690 -29.67 8.51 9.76
CA GLU A 690 -28.96 9.17 10.86
C GLU A 690 -27.71 9.91 10.38
N GLN A 691 -27.12 10.72 11.26
CA GLN A 691 -25.91 11.49 10.92
C GLN A 691 -24.74 10.61 10.44
N ASN A 692 -24.59 9.41 11.00
CA ASN A 692 -23.53 8.47 10.62
C ASN A 692 -23.74 7.89 9.21
N GLU A 693 -24.98 7.66 8.79
CA GLU A 693 -25.33 7.15 7.46
C GLU A 693 -25.20 8.23 6.39
N ILE A 694 -25.59 9.48 6.71
CA ILE A 694 -25.30 10.65 5.87
C ILE A 694 -23.79 10.82 5.69
N LEU A 695 -22.99 10.72 6.77
CA LEU A 695 -21.53 10.81 6.69
C LEU A 695 -20.93 9.68 5.85
N THR A 696 -21.36 8.43 6.03
CA THR A 696 -20.87 7.25 5.28
C THR A 696 -21.31 7.26 3.80
N GLY A 697 -22.47 7.85 3.50
CA GLY A 697 -22.95 8.03 2.12
C GLY A 697 -22.25 9.16 1.36
N VAL A 698 -21.81 10.22 2.03
CA VAL A 698 -21.27 11.45 1.39
C VAL A 698 -19.74 11.56 1.50
N PHE A 699 -19.14 11.01 2.54
CA PHE A 699 -17.71 11.07 2.83
C PHE A 699 -17.07 9.68 2.90
N SER A 700 -15.75 9.64 2.79
CA SER A 700 -14.89 8.46 2.84
C SER A 700 -13.79 8.69 3.88
N VAL A 701 -13.54 7.72 4.75
CA VAL A 701 -12.39 7.76 5.65
C VAL A 701 -11.12 7.50 4.84
N THR A 702 -10.18 8.44 4.89
CA THR A 702 -8.94 8.39 4.10
C THR A 702 -7.84 9.10 4.88
N HIS A 703 -6.74 8.40 5.21
CA HIS A 703 -5.64 8.86 6.09
C HIS A 703 -6.09 9.47 7.45
N GLY A 704 -7.25 9.06 7.98
CA GLY A 704 -7.78 9.54 9.26
C GLY A 704 -8.65 10.80 9.20
N ILE A 705 -9.00 11.29 8.01
CA ILE A 705 -9.99 12.36 7.79
C ILE A 705 -11.14 11.90 6.90
N LEU A 706 -12.28 12.59 6.95
CA LEU A 706 -13.45 12.29 6.12
C LEU A 706 -13.44 13.19 4.87
N LEU A 707 -13.07 12.62 3.73
CA LEU A 707 -13.03 13.30 2.42
C LEU A 707 -14.37 13.17 1.69
N PRO A 708 -14.90 14.21 1.03
CA PRO A 708 -16.06 14.06 0.17
C PRO A 708 -15.83 13.00 -0.91
N LYS A 709 -16.74 12.05 -1.11
CA LYS A 709 -16.59 11.04 -2.17
C LYS A 709 -16.58 11.65 -3.58
N ASN A 710 -17.13 12.86 -3.73
CA ASN A 710 -17.02 13.64 -4.96
C ASN A 710 -15.58 14.07 -5.28
N LEU A 711 -14.76 14.42 -4.28
CA LEU A 711 -13.33 14.66 -4.46
C LEU A 711 -12.64 13.40 -5.00
N ILE A 712 -12.92 12.25 -4.41
CA ILE A 712 -12.32 10.96 -4.81
C ILE A 712 -12.75 10.55 -6.22
N ARG A 713 -14.02 10.74 -6.60
CA ARG A 713 -14.50 10.55 -7.99
C ARG A 713 -13.84 11.50 -8.98
N THR A 714 -13.74 12.80 -8.67
CA THR A 714 -13.06 13.80 -9.51
C THR A 714 -11.58 13.47 -9.69
N LEU A 715 -10.90 13.01 -8.64
CA LEU A 715 -9.52 12.52 -8.71
C LEU A 715 -9.41 11.28 -9.61
N ASN A 716 -10.23 10.25 -9.40
CA ASN A 716 -10.23 9.04 -10.25
C ASN A 716 -10.46 9.38 -11.74
N LEU A 717 -11.29 10.38 -12.07
CA LEU A 717 -11.46 10.88 -13.43
C LEU A 717 -10.20 11.58 -13.97
N LEU A 718 -9.51 12.38 -13.15
CA LEU A 718 -8.23 12.98 -13.52
C LEU A 718 -7.19 11.90 -13.85
N PHE A 719 -7.05 10.87 -13.01
CA PHE A 719 -6.05 9.82 -13.21
C PHE A 719 -6.40 8.88 -14.36
N ASN A 720 -7.66 8.53 -14.56
CA ASN A 720 -8.08 7.70 -15.71
C ASN A 720 -7.80 8.39 -17.06
N ARG A 721 -7.82 9.74 -17.11
CA ARG A 721 -7.42 10.52 -18.31
C ARG A 721 -5.89 10.59 -18.50
N ASN A 722 -5.15 10.61 -17.39
CA ASN A 722 -3.69 10.82 -17.37
C ASN A 722 -2.89 9.55 -17.00
N MET A 723 -3.47 8.35 -17.13
CA MET A 723 -2.86 7.11 -16.68
C MET A 723 -1.55 6.83 -17.44
N LEU A 724 -0.44 6.78 -16.71
CA LEU A 724 0.90 6.52 -17.25
C LEU A 724 1.02 5.10 -17.80
N SER A 725 1.72 4.95 -18.92
CA SER A 725 2.47 3.72 -19.20
C SER A 725 3.67 3.67 -18.25
N TYR A 726 3.80 2.61 -17.46
CA TYR A 726 4.89 2.43 -16.50
C TYR A 726 6.23 2.11 -17.19
N ASP A 727 6.93 3.16 -17.61
CA ASP A 727 8.35 3.10 -17.97
C ASP A 727 9.17 4.13 -17.16
N SER A 728 10.49 3.95 -17.14
CA SER A 728 11.30 4.34 -15.97
C SER A 728 11.75 5.81 -15.88
N PHE A 729 12.06 6.24 -14.65
CA PHE A 729 12.79 7.45 -14.27
C PHE A 729 12.09 8.81 -14.42
N GLU A 730 11.23 9.01 -15.42
CA GLU A 730 10.61 10.32 -15.70
C GLU A 730 9.51 10.71 -14.68
N CYS A 731 9.08 9.72 -13.87
CA CYS A 731 8.00 9.84 -12.88
C CYS A 731 8.12 11.05 -11.93
N THR A 732 9.29 11.38 -11.37
CA THR A 732 9.41 12.36 -10.27
C THR A 732 8.81 13.74 -10.61
N LEU A 733 8.88 14.13 -11.87
CA LEU A 733 8.51 15.45 -12.39
C LEU A 733 7.05 15.50 -12.84
N TYR A 734 6.60 14.43 -13.49
CA TYR A 734 5.18 14.21 -13.71
C TYR A 734 4.43 14.17 -12.37
N LEU A 735 4.95 13.45 -11.37
CA LEU A 735 4.39 13.33 -10.02
C LEU A 735 4.31 14.70 -9.33
N SER A 736 5.34 15.56 -9.38
CA SER A 736 5.25 16.91 -8.80
C SER A 736 4.23 17.80 -9.52
N SER A 737 4.12 17.72 -10.86
CA SER A 737 3.05 18.38 -11.62
C SER A 737 1.65 17.88 -11.22
N MET A 738 1.53 16.59 -10.89
CA MET A 738 0.30 15.97 -10.41
C MET A 738 -0.01 16.35 -8.97
N ILE A 739 0.96 16.43 -8.06
CA ILE A 739 0.76 16.98 -6.70
C ILE A 739 0.15 18.38 -6.79
N ARG A 740 0.65 19.24 -7.69
CA ARG A 740 0.08 20.59 -7.91
C ARG A 740 -1.36 20.53 -8.43
N LYS A 741 -1.67 19.63 -9.39
CA LYS A 741 -3.04 19.44 -9.90
C LYS A 741 -3.99 18.88 -8.83
N ILE A 742 -3.53 17.93 -8.01
CA ILE A 742 -4.28 17.35 -6.90
C ILE A 742 -4.52 18.40 -5.81
N GLY A 743 -3.50 19.17 -5.43
CA GLY A 743 -3.60 20.27 -4.47
C GLY A 743 -4.65 21.29 -4.88
N ASN A 744 -4.60 21.77 -6.13
CA ASN A 744 -5.61 22.67 -6.67
C ASN A 744 -7.05 22.11 -6.54
N ILE A 745 -7.26 20.81 -6.79
CA ILE A 745 -8.58 20.16 -6.62
C ILE A 745 -8.91 20.03 -5.12
N VAL A 746 -8.01 19.49 -4.30
CA VAL A 746 -8.18 19.29 -2.84
C VAL A 746 -8.55 20.60 -2.14
N LYS A 747 -7.96 21.73 -2.56
CA LYS A 747 -8.21 23.09 -2.06
C LYS A 747 -9.66 23.56 -2.29
N GLU A 748 -10.35 23.06 -3.32
CA GLU A 748 -11.74 23.42 -3.64
C GLU A 748 -12.79 22.66 -2.81
N TYR A 749 -12.40 21.57 -2.13
CA TYR A 749 -13.32 20.70 -1.40
C TYR A 749 -13.15 20.83 0.12
N PRO A 750 -14.20 21.20 0.88
CA PRO A 750 -14.13 21.17 2.32
C PRO A 750 -14.11 19.71 2.81
N ILE A 751 -13.27 19.43 3.80
CA ILE A 751 -13.16 18.12 4.45
C ILE A 751 -13.92 18.13 5.77
N PHE A 752 -14.38 16.96 6.22
CA PHE A 752 -15.09 16.81 7.49
C PHE A 752 -14.17 16.24 8.57
N HIS A 753 -14.14 16.87 9.74
CA HIS A 753 -13.38 16.41 10.91
C HIS A 753 -13.97 17.02 12.19
N LYS A 754 -14.08 16.21 13.26
CA LYS A 754 -14.62 16.61 14.58
C LYS A 754 -15.94 17.41 14.50
N GLY A 755 -16.88 16.94 13.68
CA GLY A 755 -18.22 17.54 13.58
C GLY A 755 -18.34 18.77 12.68
N LYS A 756 -17.25 19.25 12.06
CA LYS A 756 -17.24 20.48 11.25
C LYS A 756 -16.62 20.27 9.87
N LEU A 757 -17.04 21.10 8.91
CA LEU A 757 -16.41 21.24 7.61
C LEU A 757 -15.42 22.41 7.60
N PHE A 758 -14.29 22.26 6.92
CA PHE A 758 -13.33 23.34 6.67
C PHE A 758 -12.40 23.03 5.49
N PHE A 759 -11.71 24.05 5.00
CA PHE A 759 -10.67 23.90 3.99
C PHE A 759 -9.31 23.62 4.64
N LEU A 760 -8.47 22.85 3.95
CA LEU A 760 -7.12 22.54 4.39
C LEU A 760 -6.22 23.79 4.35
N ASN A 761 -5.30 23.89 5.32
CA ASN A 761 -4.17 24.80 5.20
C ASN A 761 -3.14 24.24 4.18
N GLU A 762 -2.25 25.09 3.65
CA GLU A 762 -1.32 24.73 2.56
C GLU A 762 -0.42 23.50 2.89
N TYR A 763 0.01 23.36 4.14
CA TYR A 763 0.81 22.22 4.58
C TYR A 763 0.01 20.91 4.55
N ALA A 764 -1.21 20.94 5.09
CA ALA A 764 -2.10 19.77 5.12
C ALA A 764 -2.65 19.43 3.73
N GLU A 765 -2.90 20.43 2.87
CA GLU A 765 -3.21 20.29 1.45
C GLU A 765 -2.08 19.59 0.69
N LYS A 766 -0.84 20.06 0.82
CA LYS A 766 0.34 19.46 0.18
C LYS A 766 0.57 18.02 0.65
N THR A 767 0.44 17.78 1.96
CA THR A 767 0.63 16.45 2.56
C THR A 767 -0.45 15.48 2.09
N LEU A 768 -1.73 15.85 2.19
CA LEU A 768 -2.83 15.03 1.70
C LEU A 768 -2.72 14.77 0.19
N SER A 769 -2.39 15.78 -0.61
CA SER A 769 -2.25 15.63 -2.07
C SER A 769 -1.12 14.65 -2.45
N THR A 770 -0.06 14.62 -1.64
CA THR A 770 1.03 13.64 -1.79
C THR A 770 0.58 12.23 -1.40
N TYR A 771 -0.24 12.09 -0.36
CA TYR A 771 -0.78 10.79 0.08
C TYR A 771 -1.81 10.23 -0.93
N LEU A 772 -2.75 11.05 -1.41
CA LEU A 772 -3.74 10.67 -2.42
C LEU A 772 -3.09 10.27 -3.77
N LEU A 773 -1.97 10.88 -4.13
CA LEU A 773 -1.15 10.45 -5.25
C LEU A 773 -0.53 9.06 -5.00
N GLY A 774 -0.01 8.84 -3.79
CA GLY A 774 0.53 7.56 -3.34
C GLY A 774 -0.51 6.44 -3.45
N ASP A 775 -1.72 6.67 -2.94
CA ASP A 775 -2.84 5.73 -2.97
C ASP A 775 -3.20 5.29 -4.40
N ILE A 776 -3.24 6.23 -5.35
CA ILE A 776 -3.80 5.98 -6.69
C ILE A 776 -2.79 5.36 -7.67
N TYR A 777 -1.49 5.54 -7.40
CA TYR A 777 -0.38 4.89 -8.12
C TYR A 777 0.29 3.74 -7.34
N GLY A 778 -0.11 3.46 -6.11
CA GLY A 778 0.53 2.45 -5.24
C GLY A 778 1.95 2.80 -4.81
N ILE A 779 2.32 4.07 -4.78
CA ILE A 779 3.69 4.53 -4.47
C ILE A 779 3.87 4.56 -2.95
N TYR A 780 4.38 3.46 -2.40
CA TYR A 780 4.58 3.26 -0.96
C TYR A 780 5.82 3.96 -0.36
N ASP A 781 6.71 4.49 -1.20
CA ASP A 781 8.09 4.81 -0.79
C ASP A 781 8.20 6.15 -0.02
N LYS A 782 8.55 6.05 1.28
CA LYS A 782 8.89 7.19 2.16
C LYS A 782 10.07 8.03 1.63
N THR A 783 10.97 7.46 0.84
CA THR A 783 12.09 8.19 0.22
C THR A 783 11.61 9.00 -0.99
N ILE A 784 10.65 8.49 -1.79
CA ILE A 784 10.05 9.25 -2.89
C ILE A 784 9.25 10.43 -2.35
N THR A 785 8.48 10.27 -1.28
CA THR A 785 7.74 11.39 -0.67
C THR A 785 8.65 12.41 0.03
N LYS A 786 9.74 11.99 0.71
CA LYS A 786 10.79 12.92 1.16
C LYS A 786 11.45 13.66 -0.02
N LYS A 787 11.80 12.94 -1.09
CA LYS A 787 12.50 13.49 -2.26
C LYS A 787 11.64 14.48 -3.04
N LEU A 788 10.37 14.17 -3.29
CA LEU A 788 9.39 15.10 -3.88
C LEU A 788 9.28 16.39 -3.06
N ASN A 789 9.23 16.29 -1.73
CA ASN A 789 9.19 17.47 -0.85
C ASN A 789 10.48 18.31 -0.90
N CYS A 790 11.64 17.72 -1.16
CA CYS A 790 12.90 18.44 -1.35
C CYS A 790 13.01 19.07 -2.76
N ASP A 791 12.76 18.29 -3.82
CA ASP A 791 12.93 18.72 -5.21
C ASP A 791 11.94 19.86 -5.59
N ILE A 792 10.72 19.85 -5.05
CA ILE A 792 9.69 20.88 -5.31
C ILE A 792 10.11 22.28 -4.80
N ASN A 793 10.89 22.35 -3.71
CA ASN A 793 11.16 23.62 -3.04
C ASN A 793 12.35 24.42 -3.63
N PHE A 794 13.12 23.86 -4.58
CA PHE A 794 14.41 24.45 -5.00
C PHE A 794 14.70 24.51 -6.52
N MET A 795 13.71 24.34 -7.41
CA MET A 795 13.91 24.51 -8.87
C MET A 795 13.06 25.65 -9.51
N PRO A 796 13.33 26.94 -9.20
CA PRO A 796 12.58 28.06 -9.79
C PRO A 796 12.76 28.19 -11.31
N LEU A 797 13.95 27.84 -11.84
CA LEU A 797 14.27 27.92 -13.27
C LEU A 797 13.28 27.10 -14.11
N LEU A 798 13.05 25.85 -13.72
CA LEU A 798 12.20 24.92 -14.44
C LEU A 798 10.71 25.23 -14.28
N GLY A 799 10.27 25.87 -13.19
CA GLY A 799 8.91 26.41 -13.08
C GLY A 799 8.63 27.55 -14.06
N ILE A 800 9.64 28.35 -14.43
CA ILE A 800 9.52 29.39 -15.46
C ILE A 800 9.42 28.76 -16.85
N TYR A 801 10.31 27.81 -17.16
CA TYR A 801 10.27 27.10 -18.44
C TYR A 801 9.01 26.24 -18.60
N GLU A 802 8.50 25.62 -17.54
CA GLU A 802 7.23 24.89 -17.59
C GLU A 802 6.09 25.81 -18.06
N GLN A 803 6.01 27.04 -17.56
CA GLN A 803 4.97 27.98 -17.98
C GLN A 803 5.07 28.29 -19.48
N ASP A 804 6.24 28.71 -19.97
CA ASP A 804 6.40 29.14 -21.37
C ASP A 804 6.35 27.96 -22.36
N LEU A 805 6.87 26.78 -21.99
CA LEU A 805 6.67 25.53 -22.74
C LEU A 805 5.19 25.10 -22.72
N SER A 806 4.46 25.33 -21.63
CA SER A 806 3.01 25.07 -21.57
C SER A 806 2.18 26.03 -22.42
N MET A 807 2.77 27.14 -22.92
CA MET A 807 2.13 28.04 -23.88
C MET A 807 2.37 27.66 -25.35
N ILE A 808 3.19 26.64 -25.64
CA ILE A 808 3.41 26.18 -27.02
C ILE A 808 2.10 25.70 -27.66
N VAL A 809 1.73 26.32 -28.77
CA VAL A 809 0.66 25.85 -29.66
C VAL A 809 1.23 24.76 -30.56
N ILE A 810 0.67 23.56 -30.49
CA ILE A 810 1.05 22.44 -31.38
C ILE A 810 0.49 22.70 -32.78
N ASP A 811 1.38 22.65 -33.76
CA ASP A 811 1.09 22.67 -35.19
C ASP A 811 0.36 21.39 -35.59
N LYS A 812 -0.98 21.43 -35.62
CA LYS A 812 -1.83 20.22 -35.66
C LYS A 812 -2.46 19.92 -37.02
N GLU A 813 -2.55 20.89 -37.92
CA GLU A 813 -3.38 20.80 -39.13
C GLU A 813 -2.97 19.67 -40.08
N GLU A 814 -1.66 19.54 -40.33
CA GLU A 814 -1.07 18.48 -41.16
C GLU A 814 -1.34 17.07 -40.58
N PHE A 815 -1.24 16.95 -39.25
CA PHE A 815 -1.56 15.72 -38.53
C PHE A 815 -3.06 15.41 -38.56
N GLU A 816 -3.94 16.41 -38.35
CA GLU A 816 -5.40 16.24 -38.44
C GLU A 816 -5.81 15.74 -39.83
N ASN A 817 -5.23 16.30 -40.90
CA ASN A 817 -5.51 15.89 -42.27
C ASN A 817 -5.02 14.46 -42.57
N SER A 818 -3.74 14.14 -42.31
CA SER A 818 -3.20 12.77 -42.50
C SER A 818 -3.98 11.73 -41.68
N PHE A 819 -4.31 12.07 -40.43
CA PHE A 819 -5.07 11.21 -39.53
C PHE A 819 -6.49 10.92 -40.06
N ILE A 820 -7.18 11.95 -40.57
CA ILE A 820 -8.50 11.81 -41.21
C ILE A 820 -8.42 10.95 -42.48
N ASP A 821 -7.40 11.11 -43.32
CA ASP A 821 -7.32 10.39 -44.60
C ASP A 821 -6.91 8.91 -44.42
N LYS A 822 -6.00 8.61 -43.49
CA LYS A 822 -5.69 7.22 -43.09
C LYS A 822 -6.88 6.54 -42.39
N LEU A 823 -7.73 7.29 -41.67
CA LEU A 823 -9.01 6.76 -41.17
C LEU A 823 -9.97 6.41 -42.31
N LYS A 824 -10.14 7.26 -43.32
CA LYS A 824 -11.00 6.97 -44.49
C LYS A 824 -10.56 5.72 -45.25
N GLN A 825 -9.25 5.50 -45.38
CA GLN A 825 -8.69 4.30 -46.04
C GLN A 825 -8.95 3.00 -45.27
N THR A 826 -9.39 3.08 -44.01
CA THR A 826 -9.68 1.91 -43.18
C THR A 826 -11.13 1.47 -43.36
N THR A 827 -11.34 0.43 -44.18
CA THR A 827 -12.64 -0.15 -44.62
C THR A 827 -13.65 -0.55 -43.53
N GLN A 828 -13.28 -0.43 -42.24
CA GLN A 828 -14.21 -0.60 -41.12
C GLN A 828 -15.04 0.67 -40.84
N LEU A 829 -14.72 1.81 -41.47
CA LEU A 829 -15.27 3.12 -41.11
C LEU A 829 -16.25 3.73 -42.12
N ASP A 830 -16.46 3.13 -43.30
CA ASP A 830 -17.35 3.66 -44.36
C ASP A 830 -18.74 4.08 -43.83
N LYS A 831 -19.29 3.30 -42.90
CA LYS A 831 -20.59 3.56 -42.25
C LYS A 831 -20.67 4.92 -41.55
N TYR A 832 -19.56 5.44 -41.04
CA TYR A 832 -19.48 6.72 -40.32
C TYR A 832 -19.23 7.92 -41.26
N PHE A 833 -18.61 7.69 -42.42
CA PHE A 833 -18.26 8.73 -43.40
C PHE A 833 -19.34 8.97 -44.49
N THR A 834 -20.49 8.31 -44.42
CA THR A 834 -21.56 8.38 -45.46
C THR A 834 -22.19 9.76 -45.68
N LYS A 835 -22.11 10.69 -44.72
CA LYS A 835 -22.56 12.09 -44.90
C LYS A 835 -21.39 12.95 -45.41
N LYS A 836 -21.61 13.74 -46.48
CA LYS A 836 -20.62 14.64 -47.13
C LYS A 836 -20.14 15.85 -46.27
N GLY A 837 -20.15 15.75 -44.95
CA GLY A 837 -19.68 16.81 -44.05
C GLY A 837 -18.17 16.76 -43.80
N LYS A 838 -17.56 17.91 -43.45
CA LYS A 838 -16.20 17.94 -42.90
C LYS A 838 -16.24 17.24 -41.53
N VAL A 839 -15.59 16.08 -41.41
CA VAL A 839 -15.57 15.32 -40.16
C VAL A 839 -14.63 16.00 -39.17
N ASP A 840 -15.20 16.59 -38.12
CA ASP A 840 -14.44 17.21 -37.05
C ASP A 840 -14.20 16.23 -35.89
N ILE A 841 -12.93 16.03 -35.54
CA ILE A 841 -12.46 14.98 -34.64
C ILE A 841 -11.84 15.62 -33.38
N ASP A 842 -12.10 15.06 -32.20
CA ASP A 842 -11.39 15.44 -30.98
C ASP A 842 -10.10 14.63 -30.78
N LEU A 843 -8.96 15.30 -31.01
CA LEU A 843 -7.60 14.81 -30.77
C LEU A 843 -6.90 15.50 -29.58
N SER A 844 -7.64 16.23 -28.74
CA SER A 844 -7.12 17.00 -27.61
C SER A 844 -6.24 16.17 -26.65
N LEU A 845 -6.61 14.91 -26.39
CA LEU A 845 -5.83 14.00 -25.55
C LEU A 845 -4.50 13.61 -26.21
N THR A 846 -4.48 13.41 -27.53
CA THR A 846 -3.25 13.13 -28.29
C THR A 846 -2.31 14.36 -28.24
N TYR A 847 -2.83 15.58 -28.45
CA TYR A 847 -2.00 16.79 -28.33
C TYR A 847 -1.52 17.02 -26.90
N SER A 848 -2.31 16.73 -25.88
CA SER A 848 -1.86 16.80 -24.49
C SER A 848 -0.72 15.80 -24.21
N ARG A 849 -0.76 14.59 -24.79
CA ARG A 849 0.31 13.59 -24.65
C ARG A 849 1.58 14.01 -25.37
N VAL A 850 1.48 14.48 -26.61
CA VAL A 850 2.60 15.06 -27.39
C VAL A 850 3.25 16.22 -26.65
N LYS A 851 2.44 17.13 -26.10
CA LYS A 851 2.90 18.28 -25.32
C LYS A 851 3.61 17.86 -24.03
N ASN A 852 3.04 16.89 -23.30
CA ASN A 852 3.65 16.35 -22.08
C ASN A 852 4.99 15.66 -22.38
N TYR A 853 5.07 14.84 -23.43
CA TYR A 853 6.31 14.19 -23.87
C TYR A 853 7.39 15.22 -24.26
N MET A 854 7.02 16.28 -25.00
CA MET A 854 7.96 17.37 -25.28
C MET A 854 8.43 18.08 -24.00
N LEU A 855 7.50 18.48 -23.12
CA LEU A 855 7.79 19.10 -21.81
C LEU A 855 8.78 18.25 -21.00
N GLU A 856 8.54 16.95 -20.93
CA GLU A 856 9.32 15.93 -20.21
C GLU A 856 10.76 15.82 -20.75
N LYS A 857 10.94 15.65 -22.07
CA LYS A 857 12.30 15.58 -22.66
C LYS A 857 13.05 16.91 -22.52
N PHE A 858 12.39 18.05 -22.74
CA PHE A 858 13.01 19.36 -22.52
C PHE A 858 13.34 19.62 -21.04
N TYR A 859 12.51 19.16 -20.09
CA TYR A 859 12.82 19.28 -18.65
C TYR A 859 14.11 18.55 -18.30
N HIS A 860 14.28 17.30 -18.74
CA HIS A 860 15.50 16.52 -18.47
C HIS A 860 16.75 17.25 -18.97
N PHE A 861 16.73 17.68 -20.23
CA PHE A 861 17.80 18.48 -20.83
C PHE A 861 18.08 19.77 -20.05
N LEU A 862 17.03 20.54 -19.71
CA LEU A 862 17.16 21.81 -19.01
C LEU A 862 17.75 21.65 -17.61
N LYS A 863 17.43 20.57 -16.90
CA LYS A 863 18.06 20.25 -15.60
C LYS A 863 19.54 19.89 -15.75
N GLU A 864 19.86 19.00 -16.68
CA GLU A 864 21.24 18.58 -16.95
C GLU A 864 22.12 19.76 -17.39
N VAL A 865 21.59 20.65 -18.22
CA VAL A 865 22.28 21.87 -18.65
C VAL A 865 22.31 22.94 -17.57
N GLU A 866 21.29 23.08 -16.70
CA GLU A 866 21.38 23.93 -15.51
C GLU A 866 22.54 23.50 -14.61
N GLU A 867 22.73 22.19 -14.39
CA GLU A 867 23.86 21.67 -13.62
C GLU A 867 25.22 21.90 -14.30
N ASN A 868 25.29 21.77 -15.64
CA ASN A 868 26.52 21.92 -16.44
C ASN A 868 26.84 23.34 -16.94
N THR A 869 25.95 24.31 -16.72
CA THR A 869 26.12 25.71 -17.18
C THR A 869 25.83 26.76 -16.10
N LYS A 870 25.81 26.37 -14.81
CA LYS A 870 25.65 27.26 -13.65
C LYS A 870 26.44 28.55 -13.80
N ILE A 871 25.72 29.66 -14.03
CA ILE A 871 26.32 30.99 -14.15
C ILE A 871 27.00 31.32 -12.82
N LYS A 872 28.32 31.53 -12.88
CA LYS A 872 29.14 31.84 -11.71
C LYS A 872 28.87 33.27 -11.26
N LEU A 873 27.93 33.43 -10.33
CA LEU A 873 27.71 34.70 -9.63
C LEU A 873 29.03 35.20 -9.03
N TYR A 874 29.40 36.45 -9.27
CA TYR A 874 30.62 37.08 -8.73
C TYR A 874 30.30 38.39 -8.00
N HIS A 875 31.26 38.87 -7.21
CA HIS A 875 31.11 40.10 -6.43
C HIS A 875 31.08 41.33 -7.34
N GLY A 876 30.11 42.23 -7.14
CA GLY A 876 29.90 43.44 -7.93
C GLY A 876 28.96 43.25 -9.13
N MET A 877 28.60 42.02 -9.48
CA MET A 877 27.71 41.68 -10.60
C MET A 877 26.30 42.28 -10.39
N THR A 878 25.80 43.09 -11.32
CA THR A 878 24.43 43.62 -11.24
C THR A 878 23.40 42.54 -11.62
N LEU A 879 22.12 42.78 -11.29
CA LEU A 879 21.02 41.93 -11.79
C LEU A 879 20.88 41.96 -13.32
N ASP A 880 21.35 43.02 -13.98
CA ASP A 880 21.35 43.11 -15.44
C ASP A 880 22.56 42.40 -16.07
N ASP A 881 23.74 42.42 -15.42
CA ASP A 881 24.87 41.55 -15.81
C ASP A 881 24.49 40.07 -15.70
N LEU A 882 23.72 39.70 -14.66
CA LEU A 882 23.17 38.35 -14.50
C LEU A 882 22.15 38.03 -15.61
N LYS A 883 21.30 38.99 -16.00
CA LYS A 883 20.38 38.82 -17.13
C LYS A 883 21.13 38.65 -18.46
N ILE A 884 22.15 39.47 -18.72
CA ILE A 884 23.02 39.38 -19.90
C ILE A 884 23.75 38.04 -19.91
N SER A 885 24.26 37.58 -18.76
CA SER A 885 24.91 36.27 -18.63
C SER A 885 24.01 35.09 -19.01
N TYR A 886 22.69 35.21 -18.85
CA TYR A 886 21.72 34.25 -19.39
C TYR A 886 21.45 34.42 -20.89
N ILE A 887 21.26 35.67 -21.34
CA ILE A 887 20.90 36.00 -22.74
C ILE A 887 22.06 35.77 -23.73
N SER A 888 23.30 35.81 -23.25
CA SER A 888 24.53 35.61 -24.04
C SER A 888 25.18 34.23 -23.82
N ASN A 889 24.48 33.28 -23.18
CA ASN A 889 25.00 31.93 -22.92
C ASN A 889 24.95 31.04 -24.17
N GLU A 890 25.81 31.32 -25.16
CA GLU A 890 25.90 30.53 -26.40
C GLU A 890 26.23 29.05 -26.14
N LYS A 891 26.89 28.69 -25.03
CA LYS A 891 27.06 27.27 -24.64
C LYS A 891 25.70 26.61 -24.40
N LEU A 892 24.83 27.22 -23.60
CA LEU A 892 23.47 26.74 -23.34
C LEU A 892 22.63 26.69 -24.63
N PHE A 893 22.70 27.70 -25.50
CA PHE A 893 21.97 27.70 -26.77
C PHE A 893 22.55 26.72 -27.80
N HIS A 894 23.85 26.44 -27.78
CA HIS A 894 24.47 25.39 -28.57
C HIS A 894 24.01 24.01 -28.09
N GLN A 895 24.08 23.74 -26.78
CA GLN A 895 23.58 22.49 -26.20
C GLN A 895 22.08 22.29 -26.49
N LEU A 896 21.27 23.35 -26.43
CA LEU A 896 19.84 23.30 -26.77
C LEU A 896 19.60 23.01 -28.25
N ARG A 897 20.42 23.53 -29.15
CA ARG A 897 20.39 23.20 -30.60
C ARG A 897 20.77 21.74 -30.85
N MET A 898 21.87 21.26 -30.25
CA MET A 898 22.30 19.86 -30.34
C MET A 898 21.20 18.92 -29.85
N PHE A 899 20.71 19.11 -28.62
CA PHE A 899 19.63 18.30 -28.05
C PHE A 899 18.37 18.25 -28.92
N CYS A 900 18.02 19.36 -29.60
CA CYS A 900 16.90 19.35 -30.55
C CYS A 900 17.18 18.51 -31.81
N SER A 901 18.42 18.45 -32.29
CA SER A 901 18.81 17.53 -33.37
C SER A 901 18.79 16.09 -32.87
N ASP A 902 19.47 15.81 -31.76
CA ASP A 902 19.58 14.48 -31.16
C ASP A 902 18.19 13.88 -30.84
N LEU A 903 17.27 14.70 -30.32
CA LEU A 903 15.88 14.31 -30.04
C LEU A 903 15.07 14.10 -31.33
N ASN A 904 15.26 14.93 -32.35
CA ASN A 904 14.60 14.75 -33.65
C ASN A 904 15.09 13.46 -34.33
N ASP A 905 16.39 13.19 -34.32
CA ASP A 905 17.00 12.00 -34.91
C ASP A 905 16.69 10.74 -34.10
N PHE A 906 16.58 10.83 -32.77
CA PHE A 906 16.00 9.78 -31.95
C PHE A 906 14.55 9.48 -32.36
N ILE A 907 13.71 10.49 -32.58
CA ILE A 907 12.29 10.30 -32.95
C ILE A 907 12.14 9.70 -34.35
N LYS A 908 12.94 10.11 -35.34
CA LYS A 908 12.99 9.47 -36.68
C LYS A 908 13.32 7.99 -36.60
N ASN A 909 14.32 7.63 -35.78
CA ASN A 909 14.82 6.27 -35.64
C ASN A 909 14.06 5.43 -34.59
N CYS A 910 13.10 6.02 -33.87
CA CYS A 910 12.36 5.35 -32.82
C CYS A 910 11.34 4.38 -33.43
N THR A 911 11.62 3.07 -33.38
CA THR A 911 10.64 2.02 -33.75
C THR A 911 9.72 1.61 -32.58
N ASN A 912 9.78 2.33 -31.45
CA ASN A 912 9.16 1.91 -30.20
C ASN A 912 7.70 2.35 -30.09
N SER A 913 6.87 1.45 -29.54
CA SER A 913 5.48 1.67 -29.15
C SER A 913 5.20 2.88 -28.24
N ILE A 914 6.23 3.51 -27.66
CA ILE A 914 6.13 4.79 -26.95
C ILE A 914 5.40 5.85 -27.80
N LEU A 915 5.82 6.06 -29.05
CA LEU A 915 5.21 7.07 -29.93
C LEU A 915 3.75 6.70 -30.29
N ILE A 916 3.49 5.41 -30.55
CA ILE A 916 2.15 4.85 -30.77
C ILE A 916 1.24 5.09 -29.55
N ASN A 917 1.79 5.11 -28.33
CA ASN A 917 1.05 5.35 -27.09
C ASN A 917 0.69 6.83 -26.84
N LEU A 918 1.35 7.79 -27.50
CA LEU A 918 0.91 9.18 -27.50
C LEU A 918 -0.47 9.34 -28.16
N ILE A 919 -0.82 8.47 -29.11
CA ILE A 919 -2.13 8.47 -29.79
C ILE A 919 -3.20 7.88 -28.87
N GLN A 920 -4.30 8.62 -28.69
CA GLN A 920 -5.44 8.18 -27.88
C GLN A 920 -6.14 6.93 -28.44
N CYS A 921 -6.53 6.01 -27.55
CA CYS A 921 -7.19 4.75 -27.93
C CYS A 921 -8.68 4.92 -28.30
N VAL A 922 -9.30 6.04 -27.90
CA VAL A 922 -10.70 6.37 -28.21
C VAL A 922 -10.75 7.80 -28.72
N VAL A 923 -11.47 7.98 -29.82
CA VAL A 923 -11.57 9.22 -30.59
C VAL A 923 -13.06 9.55 -30.75
N TYR A 924 -13.43 10.81 -30.55
CA TYR A 924 -14.82 11.26 -30.59
C TYR A 924 -15.07 12.22 -31.77
N SER A 925 -16.26 12.14 -32.36
CA SER A 925 -16.75 13.20 -33.26
C SER A 925 -17.15 14.42 -32.42
N LYS A 926 -16.73 15.62 -32.83
CA LYS A 926 -17.16 16.86 -32.13
C LYS A 926 -18.63 17.21 -32.37
N ILE A 927 -19.23 16.68 -33.44
CA ILE A 927 -20.58 17.03 -33.90
C ILE A 927 -21.65 16.10 -33.31
N GLU A 928 -21.35 14.81 -33.16
CA GLU A 928 -22.28 13.82 -32.60
C GLU A 928 -21.62 13.14 -31.37
N SER A 929 -21.92 13.65 -30.16
CA SER A 929 -21.29 13.27 -28.88
C SER A 929 -21.50 11.82 -28.42
N SER A 930 -22.29 11.04 -29.16
CA SER A 930 -22.50 9.60 -28.98
C SER A 930 -21.56 8.72 -29.80
N GLN A 931 -20.89 9.26 -30.83
CA GLN A 931 -20.05 8.48 -31.75
C GLN A 931 -18.60 8.39 -31.25
N LYS A 932 -18.16 7.17 -30.94
CA LYS A 932 -16.78 6.84 -30.55
C LYS A 932 -16.12 5.89 -31.55
N ILE A 933 -14.93 6.25 -32.01
CA ILE A 933 -14.03 5.39 -32.79
C ILE A 933 -12.98 4.81 -31.82
N VAL A 934 -12.78 3.49 -31.83
CA VAL A 934 -11.82 2.81 -30.95
C VAL A 934 -10.64 2.32 -31.77
N LEU A 935 -9.45 2.86 -31.51
CA LEU A 935 -8.22 2.55 -32.24
C LEU A 935 -7.45 1.43 -31.54
N LYS A 936 -7.44 0.25 -32.16
CA LYS A 936 -6.58 -0.88 -31.77
C LYS A 936 -5.09 -0.51 -31.88
N LYS A 937 -4.22 -1.24 -31.19
CA LYS A 937 -2.76 -0.98 -31.17
C LYS A 937 -2.19 -0.95 -32.59
N ASP A 938 -2.60 -1.89 -33.42
CA ASP A 938 -2.11 -2.08 -34.80
C ASP A 938 -2.58 -0.92 -35.70
N MET A 939 -3.82 -0.46 -35.53
CA MET A 939 -4.33 0.73 -36.20
C MET A 939 -3.58 1.99 -35.76
N ARG A 940 -3.21 2.11 -34.47
CA ARG A 940 -2.39 3.23 -33.99
C ARG A 940 -0.96 3.20 -34.57
N ALA A 941 -0.44 2.04 -34.97
CA ALA A 941 0.88 1.93 -35.61
C ALA A 941 0.93 2.55 -37.02
N VAL A 942 -0.20 2.57 -37.75
CA VAL A 942 -0.30 3.21 -39.09
C VAL A 942 -0.03 4.73 -39.03
N PHE A 943 -0.23 5.33 -37.86
CA PHE A 943 0.02 6.75 -37.60
C PHE A 943 1.38 7.03 -36.94
N HIS A 944 2.29 6.05 -36.88
CA HIS A 944 3.62 6.21 -36.29
C HIS A 944 4.40 7.37 -36.94
N GLU A 945 4.41 7.42 -38.26
CA GLU A 945 5.13 8.47 -38.99
C GLU A 945 4.50 9.85 -38.77
N ASP A 946 3.16 9.94 -38.69
CA ASP A 946 2.48 11.21 -38.47
C ASP A 946 2.80 11.78 -37.09
N ILE A 947 2.87 10.93 -36.06
CA ILE A 947 3.18 11.37 -34.68
C ILE A 947 4.67 11.72 -34.51
N SER A 948 5.58 11.03 -35.22
CA SER A 948 6.99 11.42 -35.34
C SER A 948 7.15 12.78 -36.00
N MET A 949 6.53 12.99 -37.16
CA MET A 949 6.56 14.27 -37.88
C MET A 949 5.93 15.41 -37.08
N LEU A 950 4.81 15.14 -36.37
CA LEU A 950 4.19 16.10 -35.46
C LEU A 950 5.15 16.57 -34.36
N LEU A 951 5.92 15.65 -33.76
CA LEU A 951 6.94 16.01 -32.77
C LEU A 951 8.08 16.81 -33.40
N ILE A 952 8.67 16.31 -34.49
CA ILE A 952 9.82 16.94 -35.18
C ILE A 952 9.49 18.38 -35.63
N LYS A 953 8.27 18.63 -36.12
CA LYS A 953 7.79 19.96 -36.53
C LYS A 953 7.63 20.95 -35.35
N ASN A 954 7.43 20.45 -34.13
CA ASN A 954 7.14 21.27 -32.95
C ASN A 954 8.34 21.42 -31.98
N ILE A 955 9.32 20.50 -31.99
CA ILE A 955 10.55 20.57 -31.17
C ILE A 955 11.35 21.87 -31.39
N PRO A 956 11.60 22.35 -32.63
CA PRO A 956 12.24 23.65 -32.86
C PRO A 956 11.43 24.84 -32.31
N LYS A 957 10.10 24.74 -32.25
CA LYS A 957 9.23 25.77 -31.67
C LYS A 957 9.36 25.82 -30.15
N ALA A 958 9.55 24.67 -29.49
CA ALA A 958 9.85 24.59 -28.07
C ALA A 958 11.23 25.19 -27.72
N SER A 959 12.25 24.88 -28.52
CA SER A 959 13.57 25.52 -28.41
C SER A 959 13.47 27.06 -28.50
N LYS A 960 12.75 27.56 -29.52
CA LYS A 960 12.51 29.01 -29.67
C LYS A 960 11.72 29.59 -28.49
N ALA A 961 10.75 28.88 -27.93
CA ALA A 961 10.02 29.30 -26.73
C ALA A 961 10.95 29.44 -25.51
N ILE A 962 11.86 28.48 -25.27
CA ILE A 962 12.87 28.55 -24.20
C ILE A 962 13.78 29.78 -24.40
N VAL A 963 14.28 30.02 -25.61
CA VAL A 963 15.11 31.20 -25.92
C VAL A 963 14.36 32.50 -25.66
N THR A 964 13.07 32.56 -25.99
CA THR A 964 12.21 33.72 -25.71
C THR A 964 11.93 33.89 -24.21
N ALA A 965 11.70 32.80 -23.48
CA ALA A 965 11.52 32.80 -22.02
C ALA A 965 12.76 33.36 -21.29
N ILE A 966 13.96 32.93 -21.69
CA ILE A 966 15.23 33.43 -21.15
C ILE A 966 15.37 34.94 -21.38
N LYS A 967 15.01 35.43 -22.59
CA LYS A 967 15.07 36.86 -22.92
C LYS A 967 13.99 37.69 -22.19
N SER A 968 12.83 37.10 -21.90
CA SER A 968 11.73 37.76 -21.17
C SER A 968 11.87 37.73 -19.65
N LEU A 969 12.90 37.07 -19.09
CA LEU A 969 13.17 37.05 -17.65
C LEU A 969 13.21 38.47 -17.05
N THR A 970 12.35 38.71 -16.06
CA THR A 970 12.38 39.92 -15.23
C THR A 970 13.45 39.79 -14.15
N GLN A 971 13.99 40.90 -13.68
CA GLN A 971 14.90 40.91 -12.51
C GLN A 971 14.26 40.18 -11.31
N SER A 972 12.96 40.36 -11.06
CA SER A 972 12.23 39.66 -9.99
C SER A 972 12.14 38.13 -10.14
N LYS A 973 12.17 37.59 -11.38
CA LYS A 973 12.32 36.15 -11.62
C LYS A 973 13.77 35.70 -11.36
N LEU A 974 14.75 36.42 -11.93
CA LEU A 974 16.19 36.13 -11.79
C LEU A 974 16.66 36.14 -10.32
N VAL A 975 16.18 37.10 -9.52
CA VAL A 975 16.44 37.15 -8.07
C VAL A 975 15.97 35.86 -7.41
N LYS A 976 14.72 35.45 -7.61
CA LYS A 976 14.16 34.22 -7.01
C LYS A 976 14.84 32.93 -7.48
N MET A 977 15.42 32.92 -8.68
CA MET A 977 16.17 31.76 -9.20
C MET A 977 17.47 31.53 -8.43
N HIS A 978 18.20 32.59 -8.09
CA HIS A 978 19.52 32.49 -7.45
C HIS A 978 19.55 32.80 -5.96
N PHE A 979 18.55 33.50 -5.43
CA PHE A 979 18.47 33.97 -4.05
C PHE A 979 17.07 33.79 -3.47
N SER A 980 16.99 33.56 -2.17
CA SER A 980 15.74 33.61 -1.41
C SER A 980 15.88 34.63 -0.28
N LEU A 981 14.76 35.22 0.14
CA LEU A 981 14.73 36.22 1.21
C LEU A 981 14.84 35.53 2.57
N LEU A 982 15.88 35.85 3.34
CA LEU A 982 16.11 35.43 4.72
C LEU A 982 16.27 36.71 5.57
N ASP A 983 15.33 36.96 6.46
CA ASP A 983 15.36 38.07 7.45
C ASP A 983 15.67 39.46 6.87
N GLY A 984 15.05 39.74 5.72
CA GLY A 984 15.20 40.97 4.94
C GLY A 984 16.39 41.00 3.97
N VAL A 985 17.25 39.97 3.97
CA VAL A 985 18.41 39.85 3.09
C VAL A 985 18.16 38.78 2.04
N TYR A 986 18.35 39.09 0.75
CA TYR A 986 18.36 38.06 -0.29
C TYR A 986 19.68 37.28 -0.21
N VAL A 987 19.63 35.99 0.15
CA VAL A 987 20.79 35.11 0.31
C VAL A 987 20.81 34.05 -0.79
N ASN A 988 21.99 33.76 -1.36
CA ASN A 988 22.10 32.84 -2.49
C ASN A 988 21.67 31.40 -2.14
N ASN A 989 20.84 30.82 -3.01
CA ASN A 989 20.19 29.51 -2.83
C ASN A 989 21.20 28.38 -2.57
N THR A 990 22.39 28.42 -3.16
CA THR A 990 23.48 27.47 -2.89
C THR A 990 23.90 27.44 -1.42
N SER A 991 23.93 28.59 -0.75
CA SER A 991 24.25 28.69 0.68
C SER A 991 23.08 28.23 1.54
N LEU A 992 21.85 28.58 1.16
CA LEU A 992 20.63 28.14 1.84
C LEU A 992 20.46 26.62 1.79
N ILE A 993 20.92 25.96 0.71
CA ILE A 993 20.99 24.49 0.63
C ILE A 993 22.01 23.92 1.62
N LYS A 994 23.21 24.50 1.76
CA LYS A 994 24.17 24.10 2.82
C LYS A 994 23.57 24.25 4.22
N ILE A 995 22.91 25.38 4.48
CA ILE A 995 22.23 25.68 5.75
C ILE A 995 21.13 24.64 6.04
N LYS A 996 20.30 24.30 5.04
CA LYS A 996 19.26 23.26 5.16
C LYS A 996 19.85 21.87 5.45
N LEU A 997 20.96 21.50 4.82
CA LEU A 997 21.64 20.23 5.10
C LEU A 997 22.21 20.21 6.52
N ALA A 998 22.77 21.32 7.02
CA ALA A 998 23.17 21.44 8.42
C ALA A 998 21.99 21.38 9.39
N PHE A 999 20.81 21.92 9.03
CA PHE A 999 19.58 21.79 9.83
C PHE A 999 19.15 20.32 9.95
N GLU A 1000 19.05 19.61 8.83
CA GLU A 1000 18.67 18.20 8.79
C GLU A 1000 19.68 17.32 9.54
N TYR A 1001 20.99 17.61 9.41
CA TYR A 1001 22.04 16.92 10.15
C TYR A 1001 21.96 17.20 11.66
N THR A 1002 21.80 18.46 12.08
CA THR A 1002 21.78 18.84 13.50
C THR A 1002 20.53 18.33 14.22
N GLN A 1003 19.37 18.36 13.56
CA GLN A 1003 18.14 17.72 14.07
C GLN A 1003 18.36 16.21 14.27
N ASN A 1004 18.94 15.54 13.27
CA ASN A 1004 19.26 14.11 13.38
C ASN A 1004 20.36 13.82 14.43
N LYS A 1005 21.32 14.72 14.67
CA LYS A 1005 22.31 14.64 15.75
C LYS A 1005 21.62 14.72 17.12
N VAL A 1006 20.70 15.65 17.31
CA VAL A 1006 19.91 15.84 18.54
C VAL A 1006 18.94 14.68 18.79
N GLU A 1007 18.24 14.19 17.76
CA GLU A 1007 17.29 13.07 17.87
C GLU A 1007 17.96 11.71 18.13
N ASN A 1008 19.25 11.57 17.80
CA ASN A 1008 20.04 10.34 18.03
C ASN A 1008 21.11 10.50 19.12
N ASP A 1009 21.14 11.62 19.85
CA ASP A 1009 22.14 11.83 20.90
C ASP A 1009 21.91 10.90 22.10
N LYS A 1010 22.97 10.21 22.52
CA LYS A 1010 22.88 9.16 23.57
C LYS A 1010 22.51 9.74 24.94
N LEU A 1011 22.96 10.95 25.27
CA LEU A 1011 22.68 11.55 26.57
C LEU A 1011 21.23 12.06 26.62
N LEU A 1012 20.79 12.76 25.56
CA LEU A 1012 19.40 13.18 25.40
C LEU A 1012 18.42 11.99 25.37
N ILE A 1013 18.73 10.92 24.64
CA ILE A 1013 17.92 9.69 24.67
C ILE A 1013 17.85 9.09 26.09
N SER A 1014 18.97 9.00 26.81
CA SER A 1014 18.99 8.48 28.19
C SER A 1014 18.15 9.30 29.18
N LEU A 1015 17.92 10.57 28.84
CA LEU A 1015 17.11 11.50 29.63
C LEU A 1015 15.62 11.38 29.38
N VAL A 1016 15.18 10.94 28.20
CA VAL A 1016 13.75 10.84 27.84
C VAL A 1016 12.97 10.04 28.88
N ASN A 1017 13.49 8.89 29.30
CA ASN A 1017 12.83 8.02 30.29
C ASN A 1017 12.71 8.71 31.67
N LYS A 1018 13.72 9.50 32.08
CA LYS A 1018 13.69 10.26 33.35
C LYS A 1018 12.68 11.40 33.28
N ILE A 1019 12.65 12.12 32.16
CA ILE A 1019 11.70 13.20 31.91
C ILE A 1019 10.27 12.64 31.86
N ALA A 1020 10.04 11.51 31.19
CA ALA A 1020 8.73 10.89 31.05
C ALA A 1020 8.13 10.47 32.40
N LEU A 1021 8.95 9.85 33.28
CA LEU A 1021 8.54 9.52 34.65
C LEU A 1021 8.07 10.75 35.43
N ASN A 1022 8.81 11.87 35.33
CA ASN A 1022 8.43 13.12 36.00
C ASN A 1022 7.17 13.78 35.37
N VAL A 1023 7.01 13.72 34.05
CA VAL A 1023 5.82 14.25 33.35
C VAL A 1023 4.54 13.52 33.78
N ASN A 1024 4.60 12.21 33.99
CA ASN A 1024 3.45 11.39 34.43
C ASN A 1024 2.96 11.70 35.86
N THR A 1025 3.63 12.57 36.62
CA THR A 1025 3.20 12.99 37.97
C THR A 1025 2.29 14.23 37.98
N ILE A 1026 1.98 14.81 36.82
CA ILE A 1026 1.30 16.12 36.71
C ILE A 1026 -0.03 15.98 35.97
N ASP A 1027 -1.12 15.88 36.74
CA ASP A 1027 -2.50 15.64 36.26
C ASP A 1027 -3.07 16.66 35.24
N LYS A 1028 -2.40 17.80 35.02
CA LYS A 1028 -2.85 18.84 34.08
C LYS A 1028 -1.71 19.44 33.27
N TYR A 1029 -1.70 19.14 31.98
CA TYR A 1029 -0.76 19.67 31.00
C TYR A 1029 -1.06 21.13 30.63
N GLU A 1030 -0.43 22.08 31.32
CA GLU A 1030 -0.13 23.37 30.70
C GLU A 1030 1.15 23.28 29.87
N HIS A 1031 1.16 23.77 28.63
CA HIS A 1031 2.39 23.87 27.82
C HIS A 1031 3.49 24.71 28.50
N SER A 1032 3.13 25.56 29.46
CA SER A 1032 4.04 26.36 30.28
C SER A 1032 4.94 25.49 31.20
N SER A 1033 4.41 24.39 31.74
CA SER A 1033 5.12 23.52 32.68
C SER A 1033 6.06 22.56 31.95
N PHE A 1034 5.65 22.01 30.80
CA PHE A 1034 6.43 21.03 30.05
C PHE A 1034 7.83 21.53 29.65
N ASN A 1035 7.95 22.80 29.25
CA ASN A 1035 9.24 23.44 28.99
C ASN A 1035 10.11 23.53 30.27
N LYS A 1036 9.51 23.82 31.43
CA LYS A 1036 10.23 23.86 32.71
C LYS A 1036 10.70 22.47 33.14
N ILE A 1037 9.92 21.42 32.91
CA ILE A 1037 10.29 20.04 33.24
C ILE A 1037 11.49 19.60 32.39
N ILE A 1038 11.46 19.79 31.06
CA ILE A 1038 12.61 19.44 30.22
C ILE A 1038 13.86 20.23 30.63
N ASN A 1039 13.72 21.53 30.90
CA ASN A 1039 14.84 22.38 31.31
C ASN A 1039 15.30 22.15 32.76
N SER A 1040 14.52 21.48 33.62
CA SER A 1040 14.96 21.14 34.99
C SER A 1040 15.84 19.88 35.06
N HIS A 1041 16.05 19.19 33.94
CA HIS A 1041 16.88 18.01 33.86
C HIS A 1041 18.29 18.37 33.36
N ILE A 1042 19.29 18.04 34.16
CA ILE A 1042 20.72 18.16 33.82
C ILE A 1042 21.12 16.98 32.92
N VAL A 1043 21.84 17.27 31.83
CA VAL A 1043 22.41 16.29 30.90
C VAL A 1043 23.81 15.87 31.32
N PHE A 1044 24.67 16.87 31.53
CA PHE A 1044 26.12 16.73 31.65
C PHE A 1044 26.68 18.06 32.17
N GLU A 1045 27.62 18.04 33.12
CA GLU A 1045 28.32 19.24 33.65
C GLU A 1045 27.36 20.42 33.94
N ASP A 1046 26.31 20.17 34.73
CA ASP A 1046 25.24 21.10 35.13
C ASP A 1046 24.43 21.75 33.98
N MET A 1047 24.68 21.40 32.72
CA MET A 1047 23.93 21.88 31.56
C MET A 1047 22.52 21.29 31.53
N THR A 1048 21.49 22.14 31.39
CA THR A 1048 20.12 21.67 31.16
C THR A 1048 19.97 21.03 29.77
N ALA A 1049 18.89 20.28 29.55
CA ALA A 1049 18.56 19.77 28.21
C ALA A 1049 18.51 20.86 27.12
N TYR A 1050 18.09 22.08 27.47
CA TYR A 1050 18.09 23.22 26.55
C TYR A 1050 19.50 23.74 26.27
N ASP A 1051 20.34 23.85 27.29
CA ASP A 1051 21.72 24.34 27.15
C ASP A 1051 22.59 23.35 26.39
N TYR A 1052 22.37 22.05 26.60
CA TYR A 1052 23.05 20.98 25.88
C TYR A 1052 22.64 20.93 24.39
N ILE A 1053 21.34 21.04 24.08
CA ILE A 1053 20.90 21.20 22.67
C ILE A 1053 21.48 22.48 22.06
N THR A 1054 21.51 23.58 22.82
CA THR A 1054 22.11 24.85 22.40
C THR A 1054 23.62 24.72 22.13
N LYS A 1055 24.36 23.95 22.95
CA LYS A 1055 25.78 23.61 22.73
C LYS A 1055 25.95 22.81 21.42
N LEU A 1056 25.19 21.73 21.25
CA LEU A 1056 25.22 20.91 20.04
C LEU A 1056 24.93 21.74 18.78
N VAL A 1057 23.96 22.66 18.83
CA VAL A 1057 23.66 23.56 17.70
C VAL A 1057 24.80 24.55 17.46
N LYS A 1058 25.40 25.13 18.50
CA LYS A 1058 26.53 26.07 18.36
C LYS A 1058 27.79 25.44 17.76
N GLU A 1059 28.08 24.18 18.09
CA GLU A 1059 29.14 23.39 17.45
C GLU A 1059 28.91 23.29 15.92
N GLU A 1060 27.70 22.90 15.51
CA GLU A 1060 27.35 22.78 14.09
C GLU A 1060 27.27 24.13 13.37
N ILE A 1061 26.81 25.19 14.03
CA ILE A 1061 26.82 26.57 13.49
C ILE A 1061 28.25 27.08 13.30
N TYR A 1062 29.19 26.71 14.18
CA TYR A 1062 30.61 27.05 14.01
C TYR A 1062 31.23 26.31 12.81
N ALA A 1063 30.96 25.01 12.65
CA ALA A 1063 31.36 24.25 11.47
C ALA A 1063 30.74 24.81 10.18
N LEU A 1064 29.45 25.13 10.21
CA LEU A 1064 28.70 25.74 9.11
C LEU A 1064 29.29 27.10 8.72
N LYS A 1065 29.62 27.97 9.70
CA LYS A 1065 30.27 29.27 9.47
C LYS A 1065 31.55 29.13 8.65
N ASN A 1066 32.41 28.19 9.01
CA ASN A 1066 33.66 27.91 8.29
C ASN A 1066 33.38 27.39 6.86
N SER A 1067 32.35 26.55 6.69
CA SER A 1067 31.91 26.08 5.36
C SER A 1067 31.25 27.16 4.49
N LEU A 1068 30.75 28.24 5.10
CA LEU A 1068 29.98 29.30 4.43
C LEU A 1068 30.81 30.53 4.07
N ALA A 1069 31.84 30.87 4.85
CA ALA A 1069 32.55 32.16 4.82
C ALA A 1069 32.98 32.67 3.42
N ALA A 1070 33.33 31.79 2.48
CA ALA A 1070 33.73 32.16 1.11
C ALA A 1070 32.60 32.01 0.05
N SER A 1071 31.38 31.67 0.45
CA SER A 1071 30.30 31.23 -0.47
C SER A 1071 28.96 31.96 -0.33
N VAL A 1072 28.74 32.69 0.76
CA VAL A 1072 27.50 33.46 0.96
C VAL A 1072 27.54 34.74 0.15
N LYS A 1073 26.60 34.83 -0.80
CA LYS A 1073 26.38 36.00 -1.65
C LYS A 1073 25.00 36.55 -1.39
N ILE A 1074 24.92 37.86 -1.39
CA ILE A 1074 23.71 38.63 -1.08
C ILE A 1074 23.37 39.57 -2.23
N ILE A 1075 22.13 40.05 -2.30
CA ILE A 1075 21.80 41.22 -3.12
C ILE A 1075 21.71 42.45 -2.21
N ASN A 1076 22.51 43.46 -2.53
CA ASN A 1076 22.57 44.76 -1.89
C ASN A 1076 22.47 45.85 -2.97
N ASN A 1077 21.53 46.78 -2.86
CA ASN A 1077 21.32 47.88 -3.83
C ASN A 1077 21.32 47.45 -5.32
N GLY A 1078 20.76 46.28 -5.64
CA GLY A 1078 20.70 45.73 -7.00
C GLY A 1078 21.99 45.06 -7.52
N LYS A 1079 23.03 44.97 -6.68
CA LYS A 1079 24.29 44.28 -6.96
C LYS A 1079 24.41 43.00 -6.12
N ILE A 1080 25.10 42.01 -6.68
CA ILE A 1080 25.47 40.78 -6.01
C ILE A 1080 26.79 41.00 -5.30
N GLU A 1081 26.76 40.94 -3.98
CA GLU A 1081 27.92 41.16 -3.12
C GLU A 1081 28.22 39.88 -2.32
N ASN A 1082 29.42 39.79 -1.75
CA ASN A 1082 29.71 38.75 -0.75
C ASN A 1082 29.17 39.28 0.57
N ALA A 1083 28.60 38.44 1.43
CA ALA A 1083 28.19 38.90 2.76
C ALA A 1083 29.41 39.38 3.55
N ASP A 1084 29.39 40.63 4.02
CA ASP A 1084 30.41 41.12 4.94
C ASP A 1084 30.31 40.40 6.30
N GLN A 1085 31.33 40.55 7.15
CA GLN A 1085 31.38 39.88 8.46
C GLN A 1085 30.16 40.19 9.34
N LYS A 1086 29.57 41.38 9.25
CA LYS A 1086 28.43 41.85 10.05
C LYS A 1086 27.12 41.24 9.55
N ILE A 1087 26.89 41.23 8.23
CA ILE A 1087 25.74 40.59 7.59
C ILE A 1087 25.83 39.07 7.76
N MET A 1088 27.01 38.48 7.61
CA MET A 1088 27.24 37.05 7.84
C MET A 1088 26.97 36.66 9.29
N CYS A 1089 27.40 37.46 10.28
CA CYS A 1089 27.06 37.22 11.68
C CYS A 1089 25.56 37.41 11.99
N LYS A 1090 24.88 38.39 11.37
CA LYS A 1090 23.41 38.52 11.49
C LYS A 1090 22.70 37.28 10.94
N ILE A 1091 23.07 36.85 9.73
CA ILE A 1091 22.52 35.64 9.09
C ILE A 1091 22.75 34.42 9.98
N LEU A 1092 23.97 34.21 10.49
CA LEU A 1092 24.28 33.05 11.35
C LEU A 1092 23.55 33.09 12.69
N GLY A 1093 23.43 34.24 13.37
CA GLY A 1093 22.72 34.35 14.65
C GLY A 1093 21.22 34.04 14.52
N ASN A 1094 20.59 34.49 13.42
CA ASN A 1094 19.21 34.16 13.13
C ASN A 1094 19.03 32.66 12.79
N ILE A 1095 19.96 32.10 12.02
CA ILE A 1095 19.98 30.66 11.67
C ILE A 1095 20.19 29.81 12.93
N GLU A 1096 21.09 30.20 13.84
CA GLU A 1096 21.32 29.57 15.13
C GLU A 1096 20.05 29.58 15.99
N SER A 1097 19.41 30.73 16.14
CA SER A 1097 18.16 30.87 16.91
C SER A 1097 17.04 29.97 16.39
N HIS A 1098 16.81 29.95 15.07
CA HIS A 1098 15.81 29.08 14.46
C HIS A 1098 16.17 27.58 14.58
N LEU A 1099 17.47 27.23 14.51
CA LEU A 1099 17.91 25.84 14.64
C LEU A 1099 17.76 25.33 16.07
N ILE A 1100 18.09 26.16 17.07
CA ILE A 1100 17.82 25.86 18.49
C ILE A 1100 16.33 25.62 18.70
N GLU A 1101 15.46 26.53 18.25
CA GLU A 1101 14.02 26.40 18.39
C GLU A 1101 13.48 25.09 17.79
N ILE A 1102 13.88 24.76 16.56
CA ILE A 1102 13.40 23.55 15.88
C ILE A 1102 13.95 22.28 16.55
N CYS A 1103 15.25 22.21 16.90
CA CYS A 1103 15.83 21.05 17.58
C CYS A 1103 15.19 20.83 18.96
N VAL A 1104 14.96 21.90 19.73
CA VAL A 1104 14.28 21.86 21.02
C VAL A 1104 12.83 21.38 20.87
N ASN A 1105 12.12 21.78 19.82
CA ASN A 1105 10.75 21.34 19.55
C ASN A 1105 10.68 19.90 19.01
N SER A 1106 11.63 19.45 18.19
CA SER A 1106 11.81 18.04 17.81
C SER A 1106 12.00 17.16 19.05
N TYR A 1107 12.89 17.56 19.97
CA TYR A 1107 13.14 16.81 21.20
C TYR A 1107 11.90 16.75 22.11
N LYS A 1108 11.12 17.84 22.25
CA LYS A 1108 9.82 17.82 22.96
C LYS A 1108 8.85 16.79 22.35
N ILE A 1109 8.74 16.75 21.02
CA ILE A 1109 7.88 15.79 20.32
C ILE A 1109 8.39 14.35 20.50
N TYR A 1110 9.70 14.15 20.58
CA TYR A 1110 10.33 12.85 20.87
C TYR A 1110 10.03 12.39 22.31
N VAL A 1111 10.18 13.27 23.30
CA VAL A 1111 9.79 13.01 24.71
C VAL A 1111 8.30 12.69 24.81
N LEU A 1112 7.42 13.51 24.21
CA LEU A 1112 5.97 13.31 24.28
C LEU A 1112 5.52 11.96 23.68
N LYS A 1113 6.23 11.42 22.69
CA LYS A 1113 5.93 10.08 22.15
C LYS A 1113 6.19 8.98 23.19
N HIS A 1114 7.29 9.07 23.94
CA HIS A 1114 7.65 8.11 24.98
C HIS A 1114 6.85 8.31 26.29
N VAL A 1115 6.19 9.46 26.47
CA VAL A 1115 5.21 9.69 27.55
C VAL A 1115 3.86 9.02 27.26
N ASN A 1116 3.54 8.79 25.98
CA ASN A 1116 2.29 8.16 25.52
C ASN A 1116 2.51 6.68 25.13
N GLN A 1117 3.56 6.05 25.67
CA GLN A 1117 3.91 4.63 25.55
C GLN A 1117 4.02 4.05 26.96
#